data_AF-A0A226EAM1-F1
#
_entry.id   AF-A0A226EAM1-F1
#
_cell.length_a   1.000
_cell.length_b   1.000
_cell.length_c   1.000
_cell.angle_alpha   90.00
_cell.angle_beta   90.00
_cell.angle_gamma   90.00
#
_symmetry.space_group_name_H-M   'P 1'
#
loop_
_entity.id
_entity.type
_entity.pdbx_description
1 polymer ?
#
loop_
_entity_poly.entity_id
_entity_poly.type
_entity_poly.pdbx_seq_one_letter_code
_entity_poly.pdbx_strand_id
1 'polypeptide(L)'
;MWRQKLFLLSQINVFLFSTCIPLNLTCSSPLLHNIITGEAILTVISQPLNLLEETSFEFTTFSSLTKQPRNPKIIQDFPHFLPWQPFRPPSNCSYDEYTKPKYATRYSSLKIGFMIYQPHSNFYNYFTTIQNKLSYCGENPAYVFIISTKRPAIEDSFNYFMVDQTLFTSKIFVISQGRNNFQDSNIFFAFCYTCGSPFPQEVEDIASIETQKLLTSLTNSWYHFNGRNLRGKFIYGLEKMEPKFQTCHSVFDPLGKTFASQETCTSSVISVYLNLSSPKSSDDIMKKRVDGIYFGILIFPSLYADHLSRKYPMRDVSYNFQKREFKMATIFLPGKGTMSYESFLVPFDEESWISLLVSILAISLLISFQKQTRGSILRKISAFLEALFYIISALFGQYNESPTPNTQDRNSFMKKVFMFICLIFFYLVGTVFYQGSIFSSLVATIPPNLPNTLESVLRARHAQILTTSHVYLEPPWTTKFSLLTTILIDTVLDVTPKYWDTLFQMLSQLKRKVHFIKTDEQLNLGFEMGNGGLKSGMENSTNFENSIFTIISLEADLDQLLEGIELKNKKAFIARSSEDSKFYMSLLVRGKRSWLSPLVSIIFGKLEQSGLFERWREFDRLNKLMGNVRRIVKDKDTWREIVVKKLAGWENRREVNWEEADPVSLGALRDVISLCGMLVLGTLILFLIEICNSSTNKLVPKFIRKIVTSLLKYLQ
;
A
#
# COMPACT_ATOMS: atom_id res chain seq x y z
N MET A 1 -22.65 -28.19 -2.36
CA MET A 1 -22.29 -29.41 -1.62
C MET A 1 -22.09 -28.99 -0.15
N TRP A 2 -23.08 -29.30 0.70
CA TRP A 2 -23.09 -29.27 2.20
C TRP A 2 -22.87 -27.89 2.88
N ARG A 3 -23.70 -27.37 3.81
CA ARG A 3 -24.80 -27.94 4.64
C ARG A 3 -25.81 -26.84 5.04
N GLN A 4 -27.06 -27.26 5.18
CA GLN A 4 -28.22 -26.54 5.70
C GLN A 4 -28.81 -27.38 6.87
N LYS A 5 -29.60 -26.73 7.74
CA LYS A 5 -30.50 -27.27 8.81
C LYS A 5 -29.81 -27.73 10.10
N LEU A 6 -30.38 -27.57 11.31
CA LEU A 6 -31.77 -27.62 11.79
C LEU A 6 -31.88 -26.86 13.13
N PHE A 7 -33.01 -26.24 13.46
CA PHE A 7 -33.85 -26.65 14.61
C PHE A 7 -35.19 -25.91 14.62
N LEU A 8 -36.27 -26.69 14.66
CA LEU A 8 -37.66 -26.28 14.81
C LEU A 8 -38.29 -27.34 15.73
N LEU A 9 -39.22 -26.89 16.58
CA LEU A 9 -40.14 -27.62 17.48
C LEU A 9 -39.75 -27.66 18.97
N SER A 10 -40.45 -26.84 19.75
CA SER A 10 -41.43 -27.41 20.68
C SER A 10 -42.64 -26.47 20.83
N GLN A 11 -43.81 -26.99 20.50
CA GLN A 11 -45.10 -26.53 21.02
C GLN A 11 -45.48 -27.44 22.17
N ILE A 12 -45.89 -26.89 23.31
CA ILE A 12 -46.87 -27.50 24.21
C ILE A 12 -47.77 -26.38 24.77
N ASN A 13 -49.07 -26.61 24.61
CA ASN A 13 -50.22 -25.84 25.12
C ASN A 13 -50.26 -25.76 26.66
N VAL A 14 -50.69 -24.61 27.21
CA VAL A 14 -51.54 -24.56 28.43
C VAL A 14 -52.57 -23.42 28.33
N PHE A 15 -53.75 -23.75 28.83
CA PHE A 15 -55.06 -23.12 28.85
C PHE A 15 -55.20 -21.70 29.45
N LEU A 16 -56.19 -20.96 28.91
CA LEU A 16 -57.25 -20.15 29.54
C LEU A 16 -56.96 -19.43 30.87
N PHE A 17 -57.03 -18.10 30.85
CA PHE A 17 -57.91 -17.32 31.73
C PHE A 17 -58.22 -15.97 31.07
N SER A 18 -59.47 -15.79 30.62
CA SER A 18 -60.03 -14.49 30.26
C SER A 18 -60.59 -13.84 31.52
N THR A 19 -59.94 -12.79 32.00
CA THR A 19 -60.54 -11.87 32.96
C THR A 19 -60.47 -10.47 32.38
N CYS A 20 -61.62 -9.98 31.91
CA CYS A 20 -61.84 -8.57 31.62
C CYS A 20 -61.68 -7.79 32.92
N ILE A 21 -60.65 -6.96 32.99
CA ILE A 21 -60.51 -5.90 33.99
C ILE A 21 -60.63 -4.58 33.19
N PRO A 22 -61.52 -3.66 33.58
CA PRO A 22 -61.58 -2.35 32.95
C PRO A 22 -60.42 -1.52 33.52
N LEU A 23 -59.25 -1.66 32.91
CA LEU A 23 -58.16 -0.71 33.11
C LEU A 23 -58.40 0.45 32.15
N ASN A 24 -58.47 1.67 32.69
CA ASN A 24 -58.30 2.92 31.96
C ASN A 24 -56.98 2.85 31.17
N LEU A 25 -57.05 2.30 29.96
CA LEU A 25 -55.96 2.24 29.00
C LEU A 25 -55.78 3.65 28.47
N THR A 26 -54.82 4.37 29.03
CA THR A 26 -54.24 5.53 28.37
C THR A 26 -53.67 5.04 27.04
N CYS A 27 -54.27 5.47 25.94
CA CYS A 27 -53.87 5.15 24.56
C CYS A 27 -52.43 5.63 24.30
N SER A 28 -51.43 4.84 24.67
CA SER A 28 -50.11 4.95 24.07
C SER A 28 -50.22 4.38 22.65
N SER A 29 -49.97 5.22 21.65
CA SER A 29 -50.12 4.80 20.25
C SER A 29 -49.20 3.59 19.99
N PRO A 30 -49.73 2.43 19.57
CA PRO A 30 -48.94 1.20 19.32
C PRO A 30 -47.80 1.43 18.31
N LEU A 31 -47.93 2.46 17.47
CA LEU A 31 -47.00 2.82 16.42
C LEU A 31 -45.62 3.28 16.95
N LEU A 32 -45.55 3.99 18.08
CA LEU A 32 -44.28 4.40 18.69
C LEU A 32 -43.49 3.20 19.24
N HIS A 33 -44.19 2.22 19.80
CA HIS A 33 -43.58 0.98 20.26
C HIS A 33 -42.96 0.17 19.10
N ASN A 34 -43.46 0.35 17.88
CA ASN A 34 -42.98 -0.35 16.69
C ASN A 34 -41.78 0.31 16.02
N ILE A 35 -41.63 1.63 16.14
CA ILE A 35 -40.41 2.34 15.72
C ILE A 35 -39.19 1.80 16.49
N ILE A 36 -39.42 1.36 17.71
CA ILE A 36 -38.39 0.92 18.63
C ILE A 36 -38.18 -0.59 18.46
N THR A 37 -37.33 -0.93 17.51
CA THR A 37 -36.82 -2.30 17.35
C THR A 37 -36.04 -2.72 18.61
N GLY A 38 -36.16 -3.98 19.04
CA GLY A 38 -35.68 -4.48 20.34
C GLY A 38 -34.17 -4.42 20.62
N GLU A 39 -33.38 -3.87 19.69
CA GLU A 39 -31.93 -3.68 19.85
C GLU A 39 -31.51 -2.20 19.74
N ALA A 40 -32.46 -1.27 19.69
CA ALA A 40 -32.15 0.15 19.54
C ALA A 40 -31.79 0.81 20.88
N ILE A 41 -30.79 1.70 20.89
CA ILE A 41 -30.52 2.57 22.05
C ILE A 41 -31.36 3.82 21.88
N LEU A 42 -32.15 4.15 22.91
CA LEU A 42 -33.03 5.31 22.89
C LEU A 42 -32.41 6.49 23.62
N THR A 43 -32.20 7.60 22.92
CA THR A 43 -31.85 8.88 23.55
C THR A 43 -33.12 9.73 23.62
N VAL A 44 -33.68 9.93 24.82
CA VAL A 44 -34.88 10.75 25.02
C VAL A 44 -34.47 12.08 25.61
N ILE A 45 -34.69 13.15 24.87
CA ILE A 45 -34.39 14.52 25.27
C ILE A 45 -35.73 15.25 25.44
N SER A 46 -36.06 15.65 26.67
CA SER A 46 -37.36 16.28 26.99
C SER A 46 -37.18 17.57 27.76
N GLN A 47 -38.03 18.56 27.45
CA GLN A 47 -38.15 19.75 28.28
C GLN A 47 -38.40 19.37 29.75
N PRO A 48 -38.05 20.26 30.71
CA PRO A 48 -38.39 20.05 32.12
C PRO A 48 -39.83 19.54 32.26
N LEU A 49 -40.01 18.42 32.95
CA LEU A 49 -41.31 17.73 33.02
C LEU A 49 -42.43 18.61 33.59
N ASN A 50 -42.08 19.57 34.45
CA ASN A 50 -42.99 20.57 35.01
C ASN A 50 -43.55 21.57 33.97
N LEU A 51 -42.97 21.63 32.77
CA LEU A 51 -43.47 22.44 31.66
C LEU A 51 -44.37 21.65 30.71
N LEU A 52 -44.40 20.32 30.81
CA LEU A 52 -45.30 19.49 30.01
C LEU A 52 -46.64 19.35 30.75
N GLU A 53 -47.75 19.70 30.10
CA GLU A 53 -49.08 19.43 30.66
C GLU A 53 -49.27 17.91 30.76
N GLU A 54 -49.70 17.39 31.92
CA GLU A 54 -49.79 15.94 32.17
C GLU A 54 -50.71 15.20 31.19
N THR A 55 -51.69 15.90 30.60
CA THR A 55 -52.62 15.37 29.59
C THR A 55 -52.12 15.54 28.16
N SER A 56 -50.98 16.19 27.95
CA SER A 56 -50.45 16.43 26.61
C SER A 56 -49.96 15.13 25.96
N PHE A 57 -50.04 15.10 24.63
CA PHE A 57 -49.49 14.02 23.82
C PHE A 57 -47.97 13.86 24.03
N GLU A 58 -47.27 14.98 24.24
CA GLU A 58 -45.85 15.02 24.60
C GLU A 58 -45.57 14.27 25.90
N PHE A 59 -46.32 14.57 26.97
CA PHE A 59 -46.15 13.90 28.27
C PHE A 59 -46.49 12.41 28.20
N THR A 60 -47.58 12.06 27.53
CA THR A 60 -47.99 10.66 27.33
C THR A 60 -46.92 9.87 26.57
N THR A 61 -46.35 10.47 25.52
CA THR A 61 -45.31 9.83 24.73
C THR A 61 -44.00 9.71 25.51
N PHE A 62 -43.61 10.75 26.26
CA PHE A 62 -42.45 10.68 27.16
C PHE A 62 -42.61 9.56 28.19
N SER A 63 -43.77 9.48 28.84
CA SER A 63 -44.07 8.45 29.83
C SER A 63 -43.99 7.05 29.21
N SER A 64 -44.53 6.88 28.01
CA SER A 64 -44.47 5.60 27.28
C SER A 64 -43.03 5.22 26.92
N LEU A 65 -42.25 6.16 26.38
CA LEU A 65 -40.86 5.93 26.00
C LEU A 65 -39.96 5.63 27.19
N THR A 66 -40.19 6.26 28.34
CA THR A 66 -39.39 6.06 29.57
C THR A 66 -39.76 4.80 30.34
N LYS A 67 -41.02 4.35 30.28
CA LYS A 67 -41.48 3.12 30.97
C LYS A 67 -41.18 1.80 30.25
N GLN A 68 -40.86 1.82 28.95
CA GLN A 68 -40.61 0.58 28.16
C GLN A 68 -39.34 -0.21 28.61
N PRO A 69 -39.42 -1.42 29.17
CA PRO A 69 -38.27 -2.06 29.82
C PRO A 69 -37.21 -2.66 28.87
N ARG A 70 -37.51 -2.80 27.57
CA ARG A 70 -36.73 -3.62 26.64
C ARG A 70 -35.45 -2.98 26.10
N ASN A 71 -35.39 -1.66 26.05
CA ASN A 71 -34.30 -0.95 25.36
C ASN A 71 -33.47 -0.15 26.35
N PRO A 72 -32.13 -0.11 26.20
CA PRO A 72 -31.31 0.82 26.96
C PRO A 72 -31.67 2.25 26.60
N LYS A 73 -31.79 3.11 27.61
CA LYS A 73 -32.23 4.50 27.45
C LYS A 73 -31.24 5.46 28.07
N ILE A 74 -31.03 6.56 27.38
CA ILE A 74 -30.31 7.74 27.84
C ILE A 74 -31.36 8.84 27.92
N ILE A 75 -31.79 9.20 29.13
CA ILE A 75 -32.75 10.27 29.36
C ILE A 75 -31.95 11.53 29.72
N GLN A 76 -32.20 12.63 29.00
CA GLN A 76 -31.52 13.90 29.22
C GLN A 76 -32.56 15.02 29.37
N ASP A 77 -32.48 15.74 30.49
CA ASP A 77 -33.31 16.92 30.73
C ASP A 77 -32.68 18.17 30.08
N PHE A 78 -33.52 19.02 29.47
CA PHE A 78 -33.10 20.26 28.79
C PHE A 78 -32.40 21.34 29.66
N PRO A 79 -32.73 21.60 30.95
CA PRO A 79 -32.20 22.78 31.66
C PRO A 79 -30.70 22.68 31.99
N HIS A 80 -30.10 21.50 31.84
CA HIS A 80 -28.65 21.31 31.94
C HIS A 80 -27.91 21.65 30.62
N PHE A 81 -28.62 22.05 29.57
CA PHE A 81 -28.03 22.67 28.39
C PHE A 81 -27.94 24.19 28.61
N LEU A 82 -26.96 24.61 29.41
CA LEU A 82 -26.59 26.03 29.50
C LEU A 82 -26.31 26.58 28.08
N PRO A 83 -26.60 27.87 27.81
CA PRO A 83 -26.30 28.48 26.52
C PRO A 83 -24.83 28.23 26.18
N TRP A 84 -24.62 27.58 25.03
CA TRP A 84 -23.29 27.21 24.55
C TRP A 84 -22.39 28.45 24.53
N GLN A 85 -21.37 28.47 25.38
CA GLN A 85 -20.31 29.48 25.30
C GLN A 85 -19.26 28.99 24.30
N PRO A 86 -19.04 29.69 23.17
CA PRO A 86 -18.13 29.24 22.10
C PRO A 86 -16.70 28.92 22.54
N PHE A 87 -16.28 29.40 23.71
CA PHE A 87 -14.90 29.35 24.18
C PHE A 87 -14.66 28.41 25.38
N ARG A 88 -15.69 27.74 25.91
CA ARG A 88 -15.50 26.70 26.94
C ARG A 88 -15.96 25.35 26.37
N PRO A 89 -15.06 24.34 26.25
CA PRO A 89 -15.50 23.00 25.92
C PRO A 89 -16.54 22.57 26.97
N PRO A 90 -17.70 22.01 26.58
CA PRO A 90 -18.68 21.54 27.54
C PRO A 90 -17.99 20.52 28.43
N SER A 91 -17.85 20.83 29.72
CA SER A 91 -17.11 20.04 30.70
C SER A 91 -17.69 18.64 30.95
N ASN A 92 -18.83 18.31 30.34
CA ASN A 92 -19.70 17.21 30.74
C ASN A 92 -20.12 16.27 29.59
N CYS A 93 -19.34 16.11 28.51
CA CYS A 93 -19.40 14.80 27.83
C CYS A 93 -18.62 13.87 28.76
N SER A 94 -19.30 13.11 29.62
CA SER A 94 -18.67 12.07 30.46
C SER A 94 -18.07 11.02 29.52
N TYR A 95 -16.87 11.29 29.05
CA TYR A 95 -16.20 10.54 27.99
C TYR A 95 -15.95 9.09 28.43
N ASP A 96 -15.84 8.83 29.74
CA ASP A 96 -15.60 7.50 30.30
C ASP A 96 -16.76 6.50 30.09
N GLU A 97 -18.01 6.96 29.99
CA GLU A 97 -19.16 6.07 29.69
C GLU A 97 -19.21 5.65 28.22
N TYR A 98 -18.65 6.46 27.31
CA TYR A 98 -18.72 6.26 25.86
C TYR A 98 -17.42 5.77 25.22
N THR A 99 -16.26 6.03 25.82
CA THR A 99 -14.93 5.68 25.23
C THR A 99 -14.28 4.44 25.80
N LYS A 100 -14.80 3.90 26.90
CA LYS A 100 -14.47 2.56 27.39
C LYS A 100 -15.66 1.62 27.26
N PRO A 101 -16.11 1.27 26.04
CA PRO A 101 -17.04 0.16 25.86
C PRO A 101 -16.29 -1.14 26.17
N LYS A 102 -15.94 -1.41 27.43
CA LYS A 102 -15.17 -2.60 27.83
C LYS A 102 -15.87 -3.92 27.41
N TYR A 103 -17.13 -3.86 26.95
CA TYR A 103 -17.93 -5.02 26.54
C TYR A 103 -18.89 -4.80 25.34
N ALA A 104 -18.82 -3.69 24.59
CA ALA A 104 -19.88 -3.31 23.63
C ALA A 104 -19.54 -3.47 22.12
N THR A 105 -18.69 -4.43 21.74
CA THR A 105 -18.55 -4.86 20.33
C THR A 105 -19.83 -5.48 19.75
N ARG A 106 -20.85 -5.75 20.58
CA ARG A 106 -22.17 -6.24 20.17
C ARG A 106 -23.16 -5.15 19.74
N TYR A 107 -22.82 -3.88 19.85
CA TYR A 107 -23.76 -2.79 19.57
C TYR A 107 -23.40 -2.09 18.25
N SER A 108 -23.68 -2.77 17.13
CA SER A 108 -24.11 -2.10 15.89
C SER A 108 -25.53 -1.51 16.02
N SER A 109 -26.01 -1.35 17.26
CA SER A 109 -27.37 -0.97 17.61
C SER A 109 -27.74 0.37 17.01
N LEU A 110 -28.87 0.36 16.32
CA LEU A 110 -29.54 1.55 15.84
C LEU A 110 -29.76 2.52 17.01
N LYS A 111 -29.17 3.72 16.94
CA LYS A 111 -29.43 4.79 17.92
C LYS A 111 -30.62 5.61 17.44
N ILE A 112 -31.67 5.71 18.25
CA ILE A 112 -32.87 6.50 17.96
C ILE A 112 -32.96 7.62 19.00
N GLY A 113 -32.96 8.87 18.52
CA GLY A 113 -33.22 10.05 19.33
C GLY A 113 -34.70 10.41 19.31
N PHE A 114 -35.28 10.71 20.46
CA PHE A 114 -36.59 11.34 20.60
C PHE A 114 -36.39 12.70 21.25
N MET A 115 -36.89 13.75 20.61
CA MET A 115 -36.91 15.11 21.14
C MET A 115 -38.36 15.51 21.39
N ILE A 116 -38.73 15.63 22.65
CA ILE A 116 -40.11 15.95 23.06
C ILE A 116 -40.14 17.42 23.45
N TYR A 117 -40.89 18.21 22.69
CA TYR A 117 -40.79 19.65 22.74
C TYR A 117 -42.13 20.34 22.55
N GLN A 118 -42.47 21.25 23.46
CA GLN A 118 -43.54 22.21 23.27
C GLN A 118 -43.01 23.46 22.56
N PRO A 119 -43.67 23.91 21.47
CA PRO A 119 -43.22 25.03 20.67
C PRO A 119 -43.08 26.33 21.47
N HIS A 120 -41.86 26.88 21.50
CA HIS A 120 -41.53 28.20 22.01
C HIS A 120 -40.74 28.97 20.95
N SER A 121 -40.78 30.30 20.97
CA SER A 121 -40.03 31.21 20.07
C SER A 121 -38.51 30.97 19.98
N ASN A 122 -37.92 30.19 20.90
CA ASN A 122 -36.50 29.89 20.97
C ASN A 122 -36.12 28.48 20.49
N PHE A 123 -37.04 27.72 19.88
CA PHE A 123 -36.78 26.33 19.44
C PHE A 123 -35.49 26.19 18.64
N TYR A 124 -35.25 27.10 17.69
CA TYR A 124 -34.06 27.11 16.86
C TYR A 124 -32.76 27.09 17.68
N ASN A 125 -32.64 27.99 18.66
CA ASN A 125 -31.45 28.08 19.50
C ASN A 125 -31.24 26.80 20.33
N TYR A 126 -32.31 26.21 20.85
CA TYR A 126 -32.24 24.96 21.61
C TYR A 126 -31.85 23.78 20.74
N PHE A 127 -32.50 23.64 19.59
CA PHE A 127 -32.23 22.57 18.66
C PHE A 127 -30.78 22.62 18.16
N THR A 128 -30.30 23.82 17.78
CA THR A 128 -28.90 24.04 17.38
C THR A 128 -27.92 23.75 18.53
N THR A 129 -28.29 24.06 19.77
CA THR A 129 -27.46 23.73 20.96
C THR A 129 -27.38 22.22 21.18
N ILE A 130 -28.52 21.51 21.11
CA ILE A 130 -28.59 20.05 21.21
C ILE A 130 -27.78 19.42 20.09
N GLN A 131 -27.93 19.91 18.87
CA GLN A 131 -27.16 19.48 17.72
C GLN A 131 -25.67 19.62 17.93
N ASN A 132 -25.22 20.80 18.35
CA ASN A 132 -23.82 21.06 18.60
C ASN A 132 -23.29 20.15 19.70
N LYS A 133 -24.06 19.90 20.77
CA LYS A 133 -23.66 19.00 21.85
C LYS A 133 -23.63 17.54 21.43
N LEU A 134 -24.66 17.03 20.76
CA LEU A 134 -24.71 15.66 20.24
C LEU A 134 -23.57 15.44 19.24
N SER A 135 -23.37 16.39 18.33
CA SER A 135 -22.23 16.39 17.43
C SER A 135 -20.93 16.36 18.22
N TYR A 136 -20.72 17.28 19.17
CA TYR A 136 -19.52 17.42 19.99
C TYR A 136 -19.21 16.19 20.87
N CYS A 137 -20.22 15.48 21.38
CA CYS A 137 -20.03 14.24 22.12
C CYS A 137 -19.89 13.01 21.19
N GLY A 138 -19.89 13.18 19.87
CA GLY A 138 -19.82 12.07 18.91
C GLY A 138 -21.10 11.23 18.85
N GLU A 139 -22.18 11.70 19.47
CA GLU A 139 -23.49 11.06 19.41
C GLU A 139 -24.11 11.31 18.04
N ASN A 140 -24.50 10.22 17.38
CA ASN A 140 -25.03 10.28 16.03
C ASN A 140 -26.21 9.32 15.88
N PRO A 141 -27.38 9.67 16.44
CA PRO A 141 -28.58 8.85 16.24
C PRO A 141 -28.87 8.74 14.75
N ALA A 142 -29.25 7.55 14.29
CA ALA A 142 -29.62 7.34 12.89
C ALA A 142 -30.95 8.02 12.55
N TYR A 143 -31.84 8.11 13.55
CA TYR A 143 -33.15 8.73 13.47
C TYR A 143 -33.32 9.72 14.63
N VAL A 144 -33.87 10.89 14.35
CA VAL A 144 -34.30 11.86 15.36
C VAL A 144 -35.78 12.14 15.14
N PHE A 145 -36.61 11.81 16.11
CA PHE A 145 -38.04 12.06 16.09
C PHE A 145 -38.36 13.26 16.98
N ILE A 146 -38.89 14.32 16.39
CA ILE A 146 -39.35 15.52 17.10
C ILE A 146 -40.86 15.36 17.32
N ILE A 147 -41.30 15.37 18.57
CA ILE A 147 -42.71 15.18 18.92
C ILE A 147 -43.30 16.55 19.24
N SER A 148 -44.35 16.95 18.53
CA SER A 148 -45.00 18.24 18.74
C SER A 148 -46.49 18.24 18.36
N THR A 149 -47.32 18.78 19.24
CA THR A 149 -48.78 18.90 19.08
C THR A 149 -49.25 20.07 18.22
N LYS A 150 -48.44 21.14 18.04
CA LYS A 150 -48.88 22.37 17.35
C LYS A 150 -48.22 22.51 15.97
N ARG A 151 -48.93 22.09 14.92
CA ARG A 151 -48.52 22.22 13.50
C ARG A 151 -48.05 23.63 13.08
N PRO A 152 -48.73 24.74 13.44
CA PRO A 152 -48.31 26.08 12.96
C PRO A 152 -46.98 26.56 13.54
N ALA A 153 -46.67 26.18 14.79
CA ALA A 153 -45.47 26.66 15.47
C ALA A 153 -44.19 25.92 15.00
N ILE A 154 -44.37 24.71 14.47
CA ILE A 154 -43.35 23.93 13.76
C ILE A 154 -42.94 24.70 12.51
N GLU A 155 -43.92 25.12 11.71
CA GLU A 155 -43.72 25.83 10.43
C GLU A 155 -42.88 27.11 10.58
N ASP A 156 -43.20 27.97 11.55
CA ASP A 156 -42.45 29.21 11.80
C ASP A 156 -41.03 28.96 12.33
N SER A 157 -40.86 27.95 13.18
CA SER A 157 -39.57 27.65 13.81
C SER A 157 -38.57 27.02 12.84
N PHE A 158 -39.03 26.29 11.82
CA PHE A 158 -38.17 25.63 10.84
C PHE A 158 -37.67 26.56 9.73
N ASN A 159 -38.32 27.71 9.50
CA ASN A 159 -37.82 28.74 8.57
C ASN A 159 -36.38 29.19 8.90
N TYR A 160 -36.08 29.38 10.18
CA TYR A 160 -34.74 29.76 10.66
C TYR A 160 -33.73 28.62 10.56
N PHE A 161 -34.21 27.37 10.62
CA PHE A 161 -33.38 26.17 10.63
C PHE A 161 -32.70 25.87 9.28
N MET A 162 -33.26 26.34 8.17
CA MET A 162 -32.72 26.12 6.83
C MET A 162 -31.50 26.99 6.49
N VAL A 163 -31.21 28.01 7.31
CA VAL A 163 -30.12 28.98 7.03
C VAL A 163 -28.76 28.44 7.48
N ASP A 164 -28.69 27.68 8.56
CA ASP A 164 -27.45 27.06 9.04
C ASP A 164 -27.41 25.56 8.73
N GLN A 165 -26.46 25.17 7.87
CA GLN A 165 -26.21 23.77 7.51
C GLN A 165 -26.05 22.89 8.76
N THR A 166 -27.04 22.05 9.00
CA THR A 166 -27.14 21.17 10.15
C THR A 166 -25.96 20.19 10.22
N LEU A 167 -25.21 20.19 11.33
CA LEU A 167 -24.18 19.19 11.67
C LEU A 167 -24.76 17.79 12.00
N PHE A 168 -26.06 17.57 11.80
CA PHE A 168 -26.69 16.27 12.02
C PHE A 168 -26.51 15.39 10.79
N THR A 169 -26.10 14.14 11.00
CA THR A 169 -26.20 13.11 9.95
C THR A 169 -27.48 12.28 10.07
N SER A 170 -28.27 12.56 11.11
CA SER A 170 -29.51 11.88 11.46
C SER A 170 -30.62 12.18 10.48
N LYS A 171 -31.49 11.20 10.23
CA LYS A 171 -32.76 11.42 9.54
C LYS A 171 -33.76 12.00 10.53
N ILE A 172 -34.20 13.23 10.28
CA ILE A 172 -35.11 13.94 11.18
C ILE A 172 -36.55 13.76 10.71
N PHE A 173 -37.42 13.34 11.63
CA PHE A 173 -38.85 13.24 11.43
C PHE A 173 -39.58 14.04 12.50
N VAL A 174 -40.71 14.63 12.15
CA VAL A 174 -41.61 15.30 13.09
C VAL A 174 -42.87 14.44 13.20
N ILE A 175 -43.25 14.07 14.41
CA ILE A 175 -44.49 13.37 14.71
C ILE A 175 -45.48 14.39 15.27
N SER A 176 -46.63 14.53 14.60
CA SER A 176 -47.71 15.40 15.06
C SER A 176 -49.03 14.65 15.11
N GLN A 177 -49.89 15.06 16.04
CA GLN A 177 -51.23 14.49 16.16
C GLN A 177 -52.15 15.07 15.07
N GLY A 178 -52.85 14.20 14.34
CA GLY A 178 -53.81 14.62 13.33
C GLY A 178 -54.94 15.46 13.94
N ARG A 179 -55.41 16.48 13.21
CA ARG A 179 -56.43 17.45 13.68
C ARG A 179 -57.87 16.93 13.56
N ASN A 180 -58.06 15.73 13.00
CA ASN A 180 -59.39 15.20 12.74
C ASN A 180 -59.94 14.55 14.01
N ASN A 181 -60.97 15.15 14.59
CA ASN A 181 -61.65 14.79 15.84
C ASN A 181 -62.14 13.33 15.98
N PHE A 182 -61.91 12.46 15.01
CA PHE A 182 -62.44 11.09 14.97
C PHE A 182 -61.39 9.98 14.80
N GLN A 183 -60.12 10.29 14.51
CA GLN A 183 -59.07 9.26 14.47
C GLN A 183 -57.74 9.84 14.96
N ASP A 184 -57.20 9.26 16.05
CA ASP A 184 -55.87 9.53 16.60
C ASP A 184 -54.75 8.99 15.69
N SER A 185 -54.71 9.44 14.43
CA SER A 185 -53.64 9.09 13.52
C SER A 185 -52.45 10.02 13.75
N ASN A 186 -51.30 9.43 14.09
CA ASN A 186 -50.02 10.14 14.08
C ASN A 186 -49.62 10.42 12.64
N ILE A 187 -49.39 11.69 12.32
CA ILE A 187 -48.87 12.13 11.03
C ILE A 187 -47.36 12.29 11.18
N PHE A 188 -46.61 11.71 10.24
CA PHE A 188 -45.16 11.89 10.18
C PHE A 188 -44.83 12.88 9.10
N PHE A 189 -43.94 13.81 9.43
CA PHE A 189 -43.31 14.69 8.46
C PHE A 189 -41.83 14.37 8.40
N ALA A 190 -41.27 14.20 7.21
CA ALA A 190 -39.83 14.08 7.00
C ALA A 190 -39.24 15.48 6.80
N PHE A 191 -38.18 15.79 7.53
CA PHE A 191 -37.48 17.05 7.32
C PHE A 191 -36.85 17.08 5.93
N CYS A 192 -37.15 18.11 5.12
CA CYS A 192 -36.64 18.25 3.76
C CYS A 192 -35.62 19.40 3.64
N TYR A 193 -34.34 19.05 3.60
CA TYR A 193 -33.22 19.99 3.45
C TYR A 193 -33.13 20.60 2.04
N THR A 194 -33.81 20.01 1.06
CA THR A 194 -33.59 20.23 -0.37
C THR A 194 -34.79 20.88 -1.07
N CYS A 195 -35.98 20.77 -0.48
CA CYS A 195 -37.25 21.14 -1.10
C CYS A 195 -37.39 22.66 -1.35
N GLY A 196 -36.51 23.49 -0.80
CA GLY A 196 -36.61 24.96 -0.82
C GLY A 196 -37.79 25.51 0.01
N SER A 197 -38.77 24.66 0.30
CA SER A 197 -39.79 24.86 1.31
C SER A 197 -39.18 24.67 2.70
N PRO A 198 -39.49 25.57 3.64
CA PRO A 198 -39.14 25.40 5.06
C PRO A 198 -39.96 24.29 5.73
N PHE A 199 -40.98 23.77 5.06
CA PHE A 199 -41.96 22.86 5.64
C PHE A 199 -41.52 21.41 5.48
N PRO A 200 -41.51 20.62 6.56
CA PRO A 200 -41.26 19.19 6.47
C PRO A 200 -42.39 18.53 5.65
N GLN A 201 -42.03 17.54 4.84
CA GLN A 201 -42.94 16.90 3.89
C GLN A 201 -43.70 15.78 4.57
N GLU A 202 -45.01 15.76 4.41
CA GLU A 202 -45.84 14.68 4.94
C GLU A 202 -45.43 13.35 4.31
N VAL A 203 -45.25 12.33 5.14
CA VAL A 203 -44.93 10.98 4.68
C VAL A 203 -46.24 10.25 4.43
N GLU A 204 -46.58 10.10 3.15
CA GLU A 204 -47.79 9.43 2.70
C GLU A 204 -47.83 7.94 3.15
N ASP A 205 -49.05 7.41 3.31
CA ASP A 205 -49.35 5.97 3.48
C ASP A 205 -48.85 5.24 4.73
N ILE A 206 -48.39 5.94 5.77
CA ILE A 206 -47.92 5.29 7.02
C ILE A 206 -48.99 4.46 7.72
N ALA A 207 -50.26 4.88 7.65
CA ALA A 207 -51.36 4.20 8.32
C ALA A 207 -51.56 2.74 7.86
N SER A 208 -51.06 2.39 6.67
CA SER A 208 -51.19 1.05 6.08
C SER A 208 -49.95 0.17 6.25
N ILE A 209 -48.83 0.74 6.72
CA ILE A 209 -47.54 0.07 6.71
C ILE A 209 -47.42 -0.87 7.89
N GLU A 210 -47.14 -2.14 7.59
CA GLU A 210 -46.77 -3.15 8.56
C GLU A 210 -45.66 -2.62 9.49
N THR A 211 -45.87 -2.80 10.78
CA THR A 211 -45.10 -2.17 11.85
C THR A 211 -43.59 -2.44 11.76
N GLN A 212 -43.20 -3.61 11.25
CA GLN A 212 -41.80 -4.00 11.03
C GLN A 212 -41.13 -3.24 9.88
N LYS A 213 -41.90 -2.65 8.96
CA LYS A 213 -41.40 -1.93 7.77
C LYS A 213 -41.45 -0.41 7.93
N LEU A 214 -41.93 0.10 9.06
CA LEU A 214 -42.12 1.54 9.30
C LEU A 214 -40.81 2.33 9.15
N LEU A 215 -39.72 1.94 9.82
CA LEU A 215 -38.43 2.63 9.70
C LEU A 215 -37.85 2.60 8.29
N THR A 216 -38.06 1.50 7.56
CA THR A 216 -37.64 1.37 6.16
C THR A 216 -38.45 2.31 5.28
N SER A 217 -39.77 2.41 5.48
CA SER A 217 -40.61 3.36 4.75
C SER A 217 -40.26 4.82 5.06
N LEU A 218 -40.07 5.17 6.34
CA LEU A 218 -39.62 6.49 6.75
C LEU A 218 -38.26 6.82 6.12
N THR A 219 -37.32 5.88 6.11
CA THR A 219 -36.02 6.04 5.45
C THR A 219 -36.16 6.27 3.94
N ASN A 220 -36.99 5.48 3.26
CA ASN A 220 -37.21 5.61 1.82
C ASN A 220 -37.84 6.97 1.49
N SER A 221 -38.78 7.42 2.31
CA SER A 221 -39.42 8.73 2.16
C SER A 221 -38.42 9.86 2.40
N TRP A 222 -37.60 9.76 3.46
CA TRP A 222 -36.54 10.72 3.70
C TRP A 222 -35.53 10.78 2.55
N TYR A 223 -35.14 9.63 1.97
CA TYR A 223 -34.28 9.57 0.78
C TYR A 223 -34.97 10.10 -0.48
N HIS A 224 -36.27 9.90 -0.61
CA HIS A 224 -37.05 10.45 -1.71
C HIS A 224 -36.98 11.98 -1.69
N PHE A 225 -37.21 12.59 -0.53
CA PHE A 225 -37.18 14.04 -0.36
C PHE A 225 -35.75 14.61 -0.44
N ASN A 226 -34.79 14.00 0.27
CA ASN A 226 -33.45 14.58 0.45
C ASN A 226 -32.38 14.03 -0.48
N GLY A 227 -32.59 12.87 -1.12
CA GLY A 227 -31.53 12.14 -1.84
C GLY A 227 -31.58 12.18 -3.36
N ARG A 228 -32.71 12.59 -3.97
CA ARG A 228 -32.92 12.44 -5.43
C ARG A 228 -32.65 13.69 -6.26
N ASN A 229 -32.77 14.89 -5.69
CA ASN A 229 -32.65 16.12 -6.48
C ASN A 229 -32.02 17.26 -5.68
N LEU A 230 -30.69 17.40 -5.79
CA LEU A 230 -29.93 18.49 -5.18
C LEU A 230 -29.62 19.62 -6.17
N ARG A 231 -30.48 19.83 -7.17
CA ARG A 231 -30.29 20.88 -8.17
C ARG A 231 -30.16 22.25 -7.50
N GLY A 232 -29.16 23.02 -7.92
CA GLY A 232 -28.80 24.32 -7.34
C GLY A 232 -27.86 24.26 -6.13
N LYS A 233 -27.49 23.06 -5.66
CA LYS A 233 -26.54 22.83 -4.56
C LYS A 233 -25.21 22.28 -5.08
N PHE A 234 -24.15 22.46 -4.29
CA PHE A 234 -22.78 22.04 -4.61
C PHE A 234 -22.07 21.45 -3.39
N ILE A 235 -21.18 20.49 -3.64
CA ILE A 235 -20.22 19.97 -2.66
C ILE A 235 -18.85 20.60 -2.94
N TYR A 236 -18.21 21.13 -1.91
CA TYR A 236 -16.87 21.72 -1.93
C TYR A 236 -15.77 20.64 -1.88
N GLY A 237 -14.58 20.94 -2.39
CA GLY A 237 -13.42 20.02 -2.37
C GLY A 237 -13.30 19.15 -3.62
N LEU A 238 -13.98 19.57 -4.68
CA LEU A 238 -14.09 18.88 -5.95
C LEU A 238 -13.46 19.78 -7.01
N GLU A 239 -12.32 19.38 -7.57
CA GLU A 239 -11.86 19.99 -8.82
C GLU A 239 -12.98 19.87 -9.84
N LYS A 240 -13.27 20.97 -10.53
CA LYS A 240 -14.31 20.98 -11.56
C LYS A 240 -13.83 20.10 -12.70
N MET A 241 -14.50 18.96 -12.89
CA MET A 241 -14.27 18.16 -14.08
C MET A 241 -14.57 19.01 -15.32
N GLU A 242 -13.61 19.11 -16.21
CA GLU A 242 -13.79 19.80 -17.49
C GLU A 242 -14.08 18.75 -18.58
N PRO A 243 -15.35 18.40 -18.85
CA PRO A 243 -15.68 17.25 -19.71
C PRO A 243 -15.22 17.40 -21.17
N LYS A 244 -14.81 18.61 -21.56
CA LYS A 244 -14.16 18.87 -22.86
C LYS A 244 -12.73 18.33 -22.91
N PHE A 245 -12.00 18.39 -21.80
CA PHE A 245 -10.59 18.06 -21.72
C PHE A 245 -10.30 16.81 -20.89
N GLN A 246 -11.25 16.39 -20.05
CA GLN A 246 -11.08 15.32 -19.09
C GLN A 246 -12.12 14.20 -19.24
N THR A 247 -11.74 12.98 -18.87
CA THR A 247 -12.60 11.79 -18.84
C THR A 247 -12.35 10.96 -17.58
N CYS A 248 -13.36 10.17 -17.18
CA CYS A 248 -13.29 9.19 -16.11
C CYS A 248 -13.45 7.74 -16.60
N HIS A 249 -13.50 7.55 -17.93
CA HIS A 249 -13.76 6.25 -18.55
C HIS A 249 -12.48 5.51 -18.95
N SER A 250 -11.48 6.23 -19.46
CA SER A 250 -10.23 5.66 -19.93
C SER A 250 -9.06 6.63 -19.73
N VAL A 251 -7.84 6.08 -19.63
CA VAL A 251 -6.62 6.89 -19.59
C VAL A 251 -6.31 7.49 -20.97
N PHE A 252 -6.71 6.79 -22.03
CA PHE A 252 -6.53 7.21 -23.41
C PHE A 252 -7.89 7.35 -24.05
N ASP A 253 -8.39 8.59 -24.09
CA ASP A 253 -9.56 8.94 -24.86
C ASP A 253 -9.13 9.18 -26.31
N PRO A 254 -9.72 8.52 -27.32
CA PRO A 254 -9.47 8.82 -28.74
C PRO A 254 -9.65 10.30 -29.09
N LEU A 255 -10.46 11.03 -28.30
CA LEU A 255 -10.70 12.47 -28.44
C LEU A 255 -9.59 13.34 -27.82
N GLY A 256 -8.51 12.74 -27.30
CA GLY A 256 -7.38 13.45 -26.71
C GLY A 256 -7.64 13.99 -25.31
N LYS A 257 -8.71 13.54 -24.63
CA LYS A 257 -8.98 13.92 -23.24
C LYS A 257 -8.02 13.23 -22.28
N THR A 258 -7.61 13.94 -21.23
CA THR A 258 -6.80 13.40 -20.14
C THR A 258 -7.68 12.73 -19.10
N PHE A 259 -7.12 11.77 -18.37
CA PHE A 259 -7.83 11.19 -17.24
C PHE A 259 -7.92 12.21 -16.10
N ALA A 260 -9.12 12.42 -15.55
CA ALA A 260 -9.30 13.23 -14.35
C ALA A 260 -8.80 12.50 -13.11
N SER A 261 -8.41 13.22 -12.06
CA SER A 261 -7.99 12.59 -10.79
C SER A 261 -9.09 11.70 -10.21
N GLN A 262 -8.69 10.71 -9.40
CA GLN A 262 -9.62 9.80 -8.71
C GLN A 262 -10.69 10.58 -7.92
N GLU A 263 -10.27 11.65 -7.26
CA GLU A 263 -11.13 12.55 -6.49
C GLU A 263 -12.16 13.23 -7.40
N THR A 264 -11.74 13.72 -8.56
CA THR A 264 -12.61 14.37 -9.55
C THR A 264 -13.62 13.39 -10.16
N CYS A 265 -13.22 12.14 -10.42
CA CYS A 265 -14.14 11.12 -10.91
C CYS A 265 -15.16 10.69 -9.86
N THR A 266 -14.71 10.51 -8.62
CA THR A 266 -15.60 10.19 -7.49
C THR A 266 -16.61 11.30 -7.25
N SER A 267 -16.12 12.54 -7.23
CA SER A 267 -16.90 13.76 -7.21
C SER A 267 -17.98 13.83 -8.29
N SER A 268 -17.58 13.55 -9.53
CA SER A 268 -18.48 13.61 -10.70
C SER A 268 -19.61 12.59 -10.56
N VAL A 269 -19.30 11.37 -10.13
CA VAL A 269 -20.33 10.34 -9.90
C VAL A 269 -21.25 10.70 -8.73
N ILE A 270 -20.72 11.21 -7.62
CA ILE A 270 -21.54 11.71 -6.50
C ILE A 270 -22.48 12.83 -7.00
N SER A 271 -21.96 13.74 -7.81
CA SER A 271 -22.72 14.85 -8.38
C SER A 271 -23.84 14.39 -9.29
N VAL A 272 -23.57 13.44 -10.18
CA VAL A 272 -24.60 12.85 -11.06
C VAL A 272 -25.64 12.08 -10.26
N TYR A 273 -25.19 11.23 -9.31
CA TYR A 273 -26.08 10.39 -8.51
C TYR A 273 -27.06 11.20 -7.65
N LEU A 274 -26.61 12.34 -7.12
CA LEU A 274 -27.42 13.24 -6.28
C LEU A 274 -28.06 14.39 -7.07
N ASN A 275 -27.86 14.44 -8.39
CA ASN A 275 -28.30 15.53 -9.27
C ASN A 275 -27.86 16.93 -8.78
N LEU A 276 -26.59 17.05 -8.37
CA LEU A 276 -25.97 18.32 -7.98
C LEU A 276 -25.73 19.21 -9.19
N SER A 277 -25.74 20.53 -8.99
CA SER A 277 -25.33 21.46 -10.04
C SER A 277 -23.81 21.54 -10.15
N SER A 278 -23.28 21.93 -11.31
CA SER A 278 -21.83 22.22 -11.47
C SER A 278 -21.55 23.70 -11.21
N PRO A 279 -20.56 24.06 -10.37
CA PRO A 279 -20.28 25.46 -10.06
C PRO A 279 -19.81 26.21 -11.32
N LYS A 280 -20.31 27.44 -11.54
CA LYS A 280 -19.89 28.25 -12.70
C LYS A 280 -18.61 29.06 -12.39
N SER A 281 -18.44 29.52 -11.16
CA SER A 281 -17.27 30.27 -10.69
C SER A 281 -16.85 29.89 -9.26
N SER A 282 -15.66 30.30 -8.83
CA SER A 282 -15.21 30.21 -7.43
C SER A 282 -16.11 30.96 -6.45
N ASP A 283 -16.73 32.06 -6.90
CA ASP A 283 -17.62 32.87 -6.06
C ASP A 283 -18.96 32.18 -5.80
N ASP A 284 -19.47 31.43 -6.79
CA ASP A 284 -20.66 30.58 -6.62
C ASP A 284 -20.43 29.52 -5.53
N ILE A 285 -19.19 29.02 -5.44
CA ILE A 285 -18.81 27.99 -4.46
C ILE A 285 -18.92 28.54 -3.03
N MET A 286 -18.55 29.80 -2.79
CA MET A 286 -18.65 30.41 -1.45
C MET A 286 -20.09 30.71 -1.06
N LYS A 287 -20.93 31.16 -2.01
CA LYS A 287 -22.31 31.62 -1.72
C LYS A 287 -23.35 30.50 -1.65
N LYS A 288 -23.16 29.38 -2.36
CA LYS A 288 -24.17 28.30 -2.51
C LYS A 288 -23.72 26.96 -1.96
N ARG A 289 -22.71 26.96 -1.09
CA ARG A 289 -22.16 25.76 -0.48
C ARG A 289 -23.24 25.00 0.29
N VAL A 290 -23.25 23.67 0.18
CA VAL A 290 -24.07 22.80 1.06
C VAL A 290 -23.20 21.89 1.92
N ASP A 291 -22.08 21.41 1.37
CA ASP A 291 -21.14 20.57 2.11
C ASP A 291 -19.72 20.64 1.52
N GLY A 292 -18.74 19.94 2.10
CA GLY A 292 -17.44 19.70 1.47
C GLY A 292 -16.88 18.32 1.78
N ILE A 293 -16.38 17.64 0.74
CA ILE A 293 -15.66 16.37 0.85
C ILE A 293 -14.17 16.68 0.65
N TYR A 294 -13.35 16.21 1.57
CA TYR A 294 -11.91 16.37 1.58
C TYR A 294 -11.24 14.99 1.47
N PHE A 295 -10.48 14.79 0.41
CA PHE A 295 -9.76 13.55 0.14
C PHE A 295 -8.32 13.62 0.67
N GLY A 296 -7.75 12.45 0.95
CA GLY A 296 -6.30 12.29 1.16
C GLY A 296 -5.77 12.85 2.47
N ILE A 297 -6.57 12.87 3.54
CA ILE A 297 -6.14 13.47 4.80
C ILE A 297 -5.47 12.41 5.66
N LEU A 298 -4.20 12.68 5.96
CA LEU A 298 -3.35 11.84 6.78
C LEU A 298 -3.86 11.86 8.22
N ILE A 299 -4.26 10.72 8.74
CA ILE A 299 -4.56 10.56 10.17
C ILE A 299 -3.27 10.17 10.87
N PHE A 300 -2.78 11.05 11.74
CA PHE A 300 -1.76 10.69 12.72
C PHE A 300 -2.37 10.70 14.11
N PRO A 301 -2.03 9.78 15.02
CA PRO A 301 -2.57 9.80 16.38
C PRO A 301 -2.38 11.15 17.08
N SER A 302 -1.23 11.79 16.89
CA SER A 302 -0.92 13.12 17.45
C SER A 302 -1.73 14.24 16.79
N LEU A 303 -1.79 14.30 15.46
CA LEU A 303 -2.63 15.30 14.76
C LEU A 303 -4.14 15.06 14.94
N TYR A 304 -4.56 13.81 15.10
CA TYR A 304 -5.93 13.44 15.43
C TYR A 304 -6.27 13.88 16.85
N ALA A 305 -5.38 13.61 17.81
CA ALA A 305 -5.57 14.06 19.18
C ALA A 305 -5.50 15.59 19.30
N ASP A 306 -4.45 16.26 18.83
CA ASP A 306 -4.32 17.70 19.06
C ASP A 306 -5.18 18.54 18.13
N HIS A 307 -5.27 18.20 16.84
CA HIS A 307 -5.91 19.08 15.87
C HIS A 307 -7.41 18.83 15.73
N LEU A 308 -7.84 17.56 15.74
CA LEU A 308 -9.26 17.22 15.76
C LEU A 308 -9.79 17.36 17.18
N SER A 309 -9.23 16.69 18.20
CA SER A 309 -9.89 16.67 19.53
C SER A 309 -9.99 18.04 20.23
N ARG A 310 -9.03 18.95 20.04
CA ARG A 310 -9.02 20.24 20.79
C ARG A 310 -9.70 21.40 20.06
N LYS A 311 -9.57 21.50 18.73
CA LYS A 311 -9.98 22.71 17.99
C LYS A 311 -11.28 22.54 17.19
N TYR A 312 -11.55 21.35 16.64
CA TYR A 312 -12.75 21.08 15.83
C TYR A 312 -13.30 19.64 15.98
N PRO A 313 -13.50 19.13 17.22
CA PRO A 313 -13.59 17.69 17.48
C PRO A 313 -14.61 16.87 16.68
N MET A 314 -15.66 17.46 16.09
CA MET A 314 -16.75 16.65 15.55
C MET A 314 -17.47 17.27 14.34
N ARG A 315 -16.82 18.20 13.64
CA ARG A 315 -17.39 18.77 12.41
C ARG A 315 -17.13 17.93 11.17
N ASP A 316 -16.33 16.86 11.27
CA ASP A 316 -15.99 16.01 10.14
C ASP A 316 -16.51 14.57 10.35
N VAL A 317 -16.90 13.92 9.25
CA VAL A 317 -17.26 12.49 9.19
C VAL A 317 -16.26 11.78 8.29
N SER A 318 -15.87 10.58 8.71
CA SER A 318 -15.05 9.67 7.92
C SER A 318 -15.96 8.89 6.97
N TYR A 319 -15.78 9.03 5.66
CA TYR A 319 -16.52 8.26 4.67
C TYR A 319 -15.84 6.95 4.34
N ASN A 320 -14.51 6.95 4.33
CA ASN A 320 -13.72 5.80 3.93
C ASN A 320 -12.30 5.88 4.50
N PHE A 321 -11.67 4.71 4.69
CA PHE A 321 -10.27 4.55 5.06
C PHE A 321 -9.52 3.88 3.92
N GLN A 322 -8.59 4.62 3.32
CA GLN A 322 -7.66 4.06 2.36
C GLN A 322 -6.39 3.63 3.11
N LYS A 323 -6.12 2.32 3.13
CA LYS A 323 -4.82 1.81 3.55
C LYS A 323 -3.81 2.01 2.42
N ARG A 324 -2.68 2.64 2.71
CA ARG A 324 -1.50 2.70 1.83
C ARG A 324 -0.35 1.99 2.51
N GLU A 325 0.28 1.09 1.78
CA GLU A 325 1.35 0.26 2.32
C GLU A 325 2.70 0.77 1.83
N PHE A 326 3.70 0.71 2.71
CA PHE A 326 5.08 0.90 2.31
C PHE A 326 5.62 -0.43 1.84
N LYS A 327 6.01 -0.49 0.57
CA LYS A 327 6.64 -1.66 0.00
C LYS A 327 8.15 -1.46 0.03
N MET A 328 8.86 -2.58 -0.03
CA MET A 328 10.31 -2.60 -0.04
C MET A 328 10.80 -3.31 -1.30
N ALA A 329 11.83 -2.75 -1.92
CA ALA A 329 12.57 -3.43 -2.98
C ALA A 329 14.06 -3.18 -2.81
N THR A 330 14.84 -4.24 -2.97
CA THR A 330 16.30 -4.16 -3.02
C THR A 330 16.74 -4.21 -4.48
N ILE A 331 17.62 -3.29 -4.84
CA ILE A 331 18.10 -3.09 -6.20
C ILE A 331 19.60 -3.35 -6.21
N PHE A 332 20.04 -4.09 -7.21
CA PHE A 332 21.43 -4.18 -7.60
C PHE A 332 21.60 -3.62 -9.01
N LEU A 333 22.40 -2.57 -9.10
CA LEU A 333 22.80 -1.97 -10.35
C LEU A 333 24.15 -2.58 -10.76
N PRO A 334 24.19 -3.50 -11.73
CA PRO A 334 25.47 -4.01 -12.20
C PRO A 334 26.32 -2.83 -12.68
N GLY A 335 27.52 -2.70 -12.12
CA GLY A 335 28.48 -1.71 -12.57
C GLY A 335 28.86 -1.93 -14.04
N LYS A 336 29.56 -0.97 -14.65
CA LYS A 336 30.18 -1.18 -15.96
C LYS A 336 31.24 -2.28 -15.80
N GLY A 337 30.84 -3.50 -16.16
CA GLY A 337 31.41 -4.75 -15.68
C GLY A 337 32.92 -4.85 -15.78
N THR A 338 33.55 -4.99 -14.62
CA THR A 338 34.70 -5.87 -14.49
C THR A 338 34.17 -7.17 -13.91
N MET A 339 34.01 -8.20 -14.75
CA MET A 339 33.80 -9.54 -14.21
C MET A 339 35.01 -9.88 -13.36
N SER A 340 34.77 -10.30 -12.12
CA SER A 340 35.83 -10.78 -11.22
C SER A 340 36.39 -12.11 -11.76
N TYR A 341 37.67 -12.39 -11.48
CA TYR A 341 38.31 -13.71 -11.68
C TYR A 341 37.46 -14.89 -11.20
N GLU A 342 36.63 -14.68 -10.18
CA GLU A 342 35.67 -15.69 -9.67
C GLU A 342 34.76 -16.22 -10.77
N SER A 343 34.39 -15.41 -11.77
CA SER A 343 33.51 -15.80 -12.87
C SER A 343 34.05 -16.96 -13.71
N PHE A 344 35.39 -17.15 -13.74
CA PHE A 344 36.05 -18.26 -14.44
C PHE A 344 36.03 -19.57 -13.64
N LEU A 345 35.81 -19.48 -12.33
CA LEU A 345 35.71 -20.61 -11.41
C LEU A 345 34.26 -21.04 -11.19
N VAL A 346 33.27 -20.13 -11.37
CA VAL A 346 31.82 -20.40 -11.28
C VAL A 346 31.31 -21.63 -12.06
N PRO A 347 31.85 -22.00 -13.26
CA PRO A 347 31.31 -23.13 -14.03
C PRO A 347 31.26 -24.47 -13.29
N PHE A 348 32.15 -24.66 -12.32
CA PHE A 348 32.18 -25.84 -11.46
C PHE A 348 32.14 -25.40 -9.99
N ASP A 349 31.42 -26.15 -9.17
CA ASP A 349 31.48 -25.96 -7.73
C ASP A 349 32.84 -26.43 -7.17
N GLU A 350 33.11 -26.05 -5.92
CA GLU A 350 34.36 -26.38 -5.23
C GLU A 350 34.62 -27.89 -5.22
N GLU A 351 33.57 -28.68 -5.01
CA GLU A 351 33.62 -30.14 -5.00
C GLU A 351 34.01 -30.72 -6.38
N SER A 352 33.45 -30.21 -7.47
CA SER A 352 33.81 -30.61 -8.83
C SER A 352 35.24 -30.24 -9.18
N TRP A 353 35.72 -29.07 -8.76
CA TRP A 353 37.13 -28.68 -8.94
C TRP A 353 38.09 -29.61 -8.20
N ILE A 354 37.79 -29.93 -6.94
CA ILE A 354 38.60 -30.86 -6.13
C ILE A 354 38.56 -32.26 -6.76
N SER A 355 37.38 -32.75 -7.15
CA SER A 355 37.20 -34.05 -7.78
C SER A 355 37.96 -34.15 -9.11
N LEU A 356 37.94 -33.08 -9.91
CA LEU A 356 38.70 -32.99 -11.15
C LEU A 356 40.21 -33.05 -10.89
N LEU A 357 40.71 -32.28 -9.90
CA LEU A 357 42.12 -32.29 -9.53
C LEU A 357 42.58 -33.68 -9.06
N VAL A 358 41.80 -34.31 -8.17
CA VAL A 358 42.08 -35.67 -7.67
C VAL A 358 42.07 -36.67 -8.81
N SER A 359 41.11 -36.57 -9.73
CA SER A 359 41.00 -37.45 -10.90
C SER A 359 42.20 -37.29 -11.84
N ILE A 360 42.63 -36.05 -12.12
CA ILE A 360 43.82 -35.77 -12.92
C ILE A 360 45.07 -36.41 -12.31
N LEU A 361 45.29 -36.24 -11.00
CA LEU A 361 46.43 -36.82 -10.30
C LEU A 361 46.37 -38.36 -10.30
N ALA A 362 45.19 -38.94 -10.03
CA ALA A 362 45.00 -40.39 -10.00
C ALA A 362 45.24 -41.02 -11.37
N ILE A 363 44.70 -40.46 -12.46
CA ILE A 363 44.91 -40.96 -13.82
C ILE A 363 46.37 -40.78 -14.23
N SER A 364 47.01 -39.66 -13.87
CA SER A 364 48.45 -39.43 -14.12
C SER A 364 49.31 -40.50 -13.45
N LEU A 365 49.01 -40.84 -12.20
CA LEU A 365 49.67 -41.92 -11.47
C LEU A 365 49.44 -43.27 -12.15
N LEU A 366 48.21 -43.61 -12.52
CA LEU A 366 47.88 -44.87 -13.20
C LEU A 366 48.62 -45.01 -14.53
N ILE A 367 48.69 -43.95 -15.35
CA ILE A 367 49.44 -43.96 -16.61
C ILE A 367 50.94 -44.10 -16.36
N SER A 368 51.48 -43.41 -15.36
CA SER A 368 52.91 -43.50 -14.99
C SER A 368 53.28 -44.92 -14.51
N PHE A 369 52.43 -45.56 -13.70
CA PHE A 369 52.62 -46.94 -13.26
C PHE A 369 52.58 -47.94 -14.41
N GLN A 370 51.78 -47.69 -15.46
CA GLN A 370 51.75 -48.55 -16.65
C GLN A 370 53.00 -48.42 -17.53
N LYS A 371 53.70 -47.27 -17.49
CA LYS A 371 54.99 -47.05 -18.18
C LYS A 371 56.19 -47.68 -17.45
N GLN A 372 55.97 -48.36 -16.33
CA GLN A 372 57.04 -48.73 -15.40
C GLN A 372 57.96 -49.85 -15.91
N THR A 373 58.99 -49.46 -16.66
CA THR A 373 60.24 -50.21 -16.81
C THR A 373 61.11 -50.06 -15.55
N ARG A 374 61.79 -51.14 -15.09
CA ARG A 374 62.77 -51.13 -13.99
C ARG A 374 63.73 -49.93 -14.14
N GLY A 375 63.64 -48.93 -13.25
CA GLY A 375 64.41 -47.70 -13.34
C GLY A 375 64.43 -46.89 -12.03
N SER A 376 65.29 -45.87 -11.98
CA SER A 376 65.48 -44.97 -10.83
C SER A 376 64.23 -44.14 -10.50
N ILE A 377 64.12 -43.67 -9.26
CA ILE A 377 62.99 -42.82 -8.79
C ILE A 377 62.81 -41.58 -9.69
N LEU A 378 63.90 -40.96 -10.14
CA LEU A 378 63.86 -39.81 -11.05
C LEU A 378 63.12 -40.13 -12.36
N ARG A 379 63.29 -41.33 -12.90
CA ARG A 379 62.58 -41.78 -14.11
C ARG A 379 61.08 -41.95 -13.87
N LYS A 380 60.68 -42.37 -12.66
CA LYS A 380 59.26 -42.46 -12.27
C LYS A 380 58.61 -41.08 -12.12
N ILE A 381 59.31 -40.14 -11.50
CA ILE A 381 58.84 -38.75 -11.37
C ILE A 381 58.70 -38.13 -12.76
N SER A 382 59.70 -38.30 -13.63
CA SER A 382 59.64 -37.82 -15.01
C SER A 382 58.46 -38.43 -15.79
N ALA A 383 58.23 -39.75 -15.67
CA ALA A 383 57.09 -40.40 -16.30
C ALA A 383 55.74 -39.90 -15.77
N PHE A 384 55.65 -39.58 -14.48
CA PHE A 384 54.47 -38.97 -13.89
C PHE A 384 54.23 -37.54 -14.41
N LEU A 385 55.28 -36.72 -14.47
CA LEU A 385 55.17 -35.34 -15.00
C LEU A 385 54.80 -35.33 -16.48
N GLU A 386 55.34 -36.25 -17.29
CA GLU A 386 54.91 -36.44 -18.68
C GLU A 386 53.44 -36.82 -18.78
N ALA A 387 52.97 -37.76 -17.95
CA ALA A 387 51.58 -38.19 -17.94
C ALA A 387 50.64 -37.06 -17.49
N LEU A 388 51.04 -36.32 -16.46
CA LEU A 388 50.32 -35.16 -15.94
C LEU A 388 50.23 -34.07 -17.01
N PHE A 389 51.35 -33.75 -17.67
CA PHE A 389 51.36 -32.78 -18.77
C PHE A 389 50.44 -33.22 -19.92
N TYR A 390 50.51 -34.49 -20.33
CA TYR A 390 49.62 -35.04 -21.35
C TYR A 390 48.14 -34.91 -20.98
N ILE A 391 47.76 -35.23 -19.73
CA ILE A 391 46.38 -35.11 -19.25
C ILE A 391 45.94 -33.64 -19.23
N ILE A 392 46.78 -32.73 -18.75
CA ILE A 392 46.50 -31.31 -18.73
C ILE A 392 46.31 -30.79 -20.16
N SER A 393 47.19 -31.16 -21.09
CA SER A 393 47.04 -30.82 -22.52
C SER A 393 45.74 -31.37 -23.10
N ALA A 394 45.40 -32.63 -22.81
CA ALA A 394 44.14 -33.23 -23.27
C ALA A 394 42.90 -32.52 -22.70
N LEU A 395 42.93 -32.11 -21.43
CA LEU A 395 41.87 -31.31 -20.80
C LEU A 395 41.69 -29.95 -21.48
N PHE A 396 42.79 -29.33 -21.93
CA PHE A 396 42.76 -28.11 -22.74
C PHE A 396 42.46 -28.35 -24.23
N GLY A 397 42.06 -29.57 -24.61
CA GLY A 397 41.75 -29.92 -26.00
C GLY A 397 42.97 -30.02 -26.92
N GLN A 398 44.19 -30.00 -26.37
CA GLN A 398 45.44 -30.15 -27.10
C GLN A 398 45.85 -31.62 -27.13
N TYR A 399 45.29 -32.36 -28.07
CA TYR A 399 45.62 -33.76 -28.31
C TYR A 399 46.88 -33.86 -29.17
N ASN A 400 48.04 -33.53 -28.61
CA ASN A 400 49.31 -33.81 -29.28
C ASN A 400 49.51 -35.33 -29.44
N GLU A 401 50.37 -35.72 -30.38
CA GLU A 401 50.77 -37.11 -30.58
C GLU A 401 51.06 -37.73 -29.21
N SER A 402 50.18 -38.66 -28.80
CA SER A 402 50.36 -39.44 -27.58
C SER A 402 51.81 -39.94 -27.60
N PRO A 403 52.55 -39.88 -26.49
CA PRO A 403 53.85 -40.54 -26.40
C PRO A 403 53.60 -42.04 -26.56
N THR A 404 53.51 -42.48 -27.82
CA THR A 404 53.08 -43.83 -28.17
C THR A 404 54.15 -44.74 -27.61
N PRO A 405 53.79 -45.65 -26.67
CA PRO A 405 54.72 -46.68 -26.30
C PRO A 405 55.05 -47.45 -27.58
N ASN A 406 56.34 -47.57 -27.92
CA ASN A 406 56.83 -48.36 -29.04
C ASN A 406 55.97 -49.64 -29.16
N THR A 407 55.34 -49.79 -30.31
CA THR A 407 54.12 -50.56 -30.61
C THR A 407 54.22 -52.09 -30.47
N GLN A 408 55.20 -52.59 -29.72
CA GLN A 408 55.55 -54.01 -29.70
C GLN A 408 54.91 -54.81 -28.55
N ASP A 409 54.05 -54.21 -27.74
CA ASP A 409 53.47 -54.87 -26.56
C ASP A 409 52.06 -55.44 -26.85
N ARG A 410 51.99 -56.76 -27.03
CA ARG A 410 50.80 -57.50 -27.54
C ARG A 410 49.57 -57.45 -26.61
N ASN A 411 49.71 -57.04 -25.35
CA ASN A 411 48.62 -56.79 -24.39
C ASN A 411 47.99 -55.38 -24.52
N SER A 412 47.90 -54.87 -25.76
CA SER A 412 47.60 -53.48 -26.09
C SER A 412 46.13 -53.07 -25.96
N PHE A 413 45.17 -54.00 -25.96
CA PHE A 413 43.76 -53.65 -26.10
C PHE A 413 43.20 -52.89 -24.89
N MET A 414 43.37 -53.42 -23.66
CA MET A 414 42.84 -52.76 -22.45
C MET A 414 43.47 -51.38 -22.21
N LYS A 415 44.77 -51.23 -22.49
CA LYS A 415 45.46 -49.93 -22.40
C LYS A 415 44.87 -48.91 -23.39
N LYS A 416 44.60 -49.33 -24.63
CA LYS A 416 43.96 -48.47 -25.64
C LYS A 416 42.55 -48.06 -25.25
N VAL A 417 41.75 -49.00 -24.74
CA VAL A 417 40.38 -48.72 -24.27
C VAL A 417 40.41 -47.75 -23.09
N PHE A 418 41.29 -47.96 -22.10
CA PHE A 418 41.44 -47.05 -20.97
C PHE A 418 41.82 -45.64 -21.42
N MET A 419 42.83 -45.51 -22.30
CA MET A 419 43.24 -44.21 -22.84
C MET A 419 42.12 -43.52 -23.62
N PHE A 420 41.33 -44.28 -24.39
CA PHE A 420 40.16 -43.75 -25.11
C PHE A 420 39.08 -43.25 -24.16
N ILE A 421 38.78 -44.00 -23.08
CA ILE A 421 37.83 -43.57 -22.05
C ILE A 421 38.32 -42.30 -21.36
N CYS A 422 39.60 -42.22 -21.00
CA CYS A 422 40.20 -41.01 -20.42
C CYS A 422 40.09 -39.82 -21.39
N LEU A 423 40.34 -40.04 -22.68
CA LEU A 423 40.22 -38.98 -23.69
C LEU A 423 38.77 -38.49 -23.83
N ILE A 424 37.79 -39.39 -23.86
CA ILE A 424 36.36 -39.01 -23.82
C ILE A 424 36.05 -38.22 -22.56
N PHE A 425 36.53 -38.68 -21.39
CA PHE A 425 36.32 -37.99 -20.13
C PHE A 425 36.87 -36.56 -20.16
N PHE A 426 38.12 -36.36 -20.60
CA PHE A 426 38.72 -35.03 -20.69
C PHE A 426 38.04 -34.14 -21.73
N TYR A 427 37.64 -34.70 -22.87
CA TYR A 427 36.84 -33.99 -23.88
C TYR A 427 35.51 -33.50 -23.30
N LEU A 428 34.78 -34.39 -22.62
CA LEU A 428 33.50 -34.04 -22.00
C LEU A 428 33.68 -32.97 -20.92
N VAL A 429 34.65 -33.13 -20.01
CA VAL A 429 34.87 -32.17 -18.92
C VAL A 429 35.37 -30.82 -19.43
N GLY A 430 36.42 -30.80 -20.25
CA GLY A 430 37.05 -29.56 -20.70
C GLY A 430 36.26 -28.84 -21.80
N THR A 431 35.90 -29.57 -22.86
CA THR A 431 35.31 -28.97 -24.07
C THR A 431 33.78 -28.89 -24.02
N VAL A 432 33.10 -29.85 -23.40
CA VAL A 432 31.63 -29.84 -23.38
C VAL A 432 31.10 -29.13 -22.13
N PHE A 433 31.48 -29.58 -20.94
CA PHE A 433 30.91 -29.09 -19.69
C PHE A 433 31.51 -27.75 -19.27
N TYR A 434 32.84 -27.66 -19.15
CA TYR A 434 33.48 -26.42 -18.69
C TYR A 434 33.28 -25.29 -19.70
N GLN A 435 33.62 -25.51 -20.98
CA GLN A 435 33.46 -24.50 -22.01
C GLN A 435 31.97 -24.12 -22.22
N GLY A 436 31.04 -25.08 -22.21
CA GLY A 436 29.60 -24.77 -22.30
C GLY A 436 29.13 -23.93 -21.11
N SER A 437 29.51 -24.32 -19.89
CA SER A 437 29.10 -23.62 -18.68
C SER A 437 29.77 -22.26 -18.52
N ILE A 438 31.03 -22.08 -18.94
CA ILE A 438 31.67 -20.76 -18.87
C ILE A 438 31.05 -19.77 -19.86
N PHE A 439 30.70 -20.21 -21.08
CA PHE A 439 29.93 -19.35 -21.98
C PHE A 439 28.58 -19.00 -21.38
N SER A 440 27.90 -19.96 -20.76
CA SER A 440 26.66 -19.68 -20.02
C SER A 440 26.89 -18.69 -18.89
N SER A 441 27.97 -18.76 -18.11
CA SER A 441 28.25 -17.85 -16.98
C SER A 441 28.77 -16.48 -17.40
N LEU A 442 29.45 -16.38 -18.55
CA LEU A 442 29.91 -15.11 -19.13
C LEU A 442 28.76 -14.35 -19.79
N VAL A 443 27.75 -15.06 -20.27
CA VAL A 443 26.56 -14.46 -20.87
C VAL A 443 25.49 -14.19 -19.80
N ALA A 444 25.20 -15.18 -18.95
CA ALA A 444 24.21 -15.06 -17.91
C ALA A 444 24.73 -14.22 -16.75
N THR A 445 24.13 -13.06 -16.55
CA THR A 445 24.38 -12.28 -15.34
C THR A 445 23.66 -12.94 -14.16
N ILE A 446 24.41 -13.65 -13.31
CA ILE A 446 23.85 -14.23 -12.09
C ILE A 446 23.54 -13.08 -11.12
N PRO A 447 22.26 -12.87 -10.74
CA PRO A 447 21.93 -11.86 -9.77
C PRO A 447 22.60 -12.20 -8.43
N PRO A 448 23.20 -11.22 -7.73
CA PRO A 448 23.63 -11.45 -6.36
C PRO A 448 22.41 -11.79 -5.49
N ASN A 449 22.62 -12.54 -4.41
CA ASN A 449 21.55 -12.84 -3.47
C ASN A 449 21.13 -11.54 -2.76
N LEU A 450 19.99 -10.98 -3.17
CA LEU A 450 19.48 -9.73 -2.63
C LEU A 450 18.67 -9.98 -1.35
N PRO A 451 18.89 -9.21 -0.27
CA PRO A 451 18.06 -9.29 0.92
C PRO A 451 16.60 -8.97 0.56
N ASN A 452 15.69 -9.88 0.88
CA ASN A 452 14.27 -9.78 0.53
C ASN A 452 13.34 -9.60 1.75
N THR A 453 13.91 -9.53 2.96
CA THR A 453 13.19 -9.27 4.21
C THR A 453 13.77 -8.06 4.93
N LEU A 454 12.95 -7.33 5.69
CA LEU A 454 13.41 -6.12 6.39
C LEU A 454 14.58 -6.43 7.34
N GLU A 455 14.53 -7.59 8.00
CA GLU A 455 15.58 -8.02 8.91
C GLU A 455 16.91 -8.29 8.19
N SER A 456 16.87 -8.97 7.03
CA SER A 456 18.08 -9.19 6.23
C SER A 456 18.71 -7.89 5.72
N VAL A 457 17.88 -6.91 5.33
CA VAL A 457 18.33 -5.56 4.93
C VAL A 457 18.98 -4.82 6.11
N LEU A 458 18.39 -4.90 7.30
CA LEU A 458 18.95 -4.27 8.50
C LEU A 458 20.26 -4.92 8.95
N ARG A 459 20.41 -6.25 8.79
CA ARG A 459 21.66 -6.97 9.09
C ARG A 459 22.76 -6.72 8.05
N ALA A 460 22.40 -6.46 6.80
CA ALA A 460 23.37 -6.14 5.75
C ALA A 460 24.14 -4.85 6.11
N ARG A 461 25.46 -4.96 6.30
CA ARG A 461 26.32 -3.81 6.68
C ARG A 461 26.38 -2.73 5.61
N HIS A 462 26.33 -3.14 4.34
CA HIS A 462 26.61 -2.30 3.18
C HIS A 462 25.36 -1.83 2.43
N ALA A 463 24.16 -2.31 2.81
CA ALA A 463 22.91 -1.91 2.17
C ALA A 463 22.44 -0.56 2.71
N GLN A 464 22.44 0.46 1.85
CA GLN A 464 21.80 1.74 2.14
C GLN A 464 20.29 1.58 1.99
N ILE A 465 19.50 2.20 2.89
CA ILE A 465 18.05 2.19 2.81
C ILE A 465 17.58 3.58 2.40
N LEU A 466 16.80 3.69 1.34
CA LEU A 466 16.29 4.94 0.79
C LEU A 466 14.79 5.03 1.01
N THR A 467 14.27 6.23 1.23
CA THR A 467 12.83 6.51 1.19
C THR A 467 12.56 7.81 0.45
N THR A 468 11.49 7.84 -0.32
CA THR A 468 11.09 9.01 -1.13
C THR A 468 9.73 9.57 -0.75
N SER A 469 8.92 8.78 -0.04
CA SER A 469 7.60 9.22 0.42
C SER A 469 7.71 10.30 1.47
N HIS A 470 6.96 11.37 1.26
CA HIS A 470 7.04 12.57 2.07
C HIS A 470 5.68 13.20 2.35
N VAL A 471 5.67 14.10 3.32
CA VAL A 471 4.53 14.94 3.67
C VAL A 471 5.01 16.38 3.87
N TYR A 472 4.11 17.33 3.62
CA TYR A 472 4.29 18.73 3.98
C TYR A 472 3.57 18.97 5.31
N LEU A 473 4.31 19.33 6.38
CA LEU A 473 3.74 19.41 7.74
C LEU A 473 3.39 20.84 8.17
N GLU A 474 4.13 21.85 7.72
CA GLU A 474 4.00 23.21 8.24
C GLU A 474 3.92 24.24 7.11
N PRO A 475 3.02 25.25 7.19
CA PRO A 475 3.07 26.44 6.35
C PRO A 475 4.46 27.11 6.48
N PRO A 476 5.16 27.41 5.38
CA PRO A 476 4.65 27.59 4.02
C PRO A 476 4.62 26.33 3.12
N TRP A 477 4.37 25.14 3.65
CA TRP A 477 4.24 23.86 2.92
C TRP A 477 5.37 23.60 1.90
N THR A 478 6.56 24.14 2.17
CA THR A 478 7.74 24.03 1.28
C THR A 478 8.71 22.95 1.76
N THR A 479 8.71 22.69 3.06
CA THR A 479 9.56 21.67 3.68
C THR A 479 8.87 20.32 3.61
N LYS A 480 9.57 19.36 3.00
CA LYS A 480 9.13 17.98 2.90
C LYS A 480 9.79 17.19 4.01
N PHE A 481 9.00 16.40 4.71
CA PHE A 481 9.46 15.50 5.76
C PHE A 481 9.26 14.06 5.32
N SER A 482 10.19 13.20 5.71
CA SER A 482 10.11 11.77 5.45
C SER A 482 8.90 11.18 6.17
N LEU A 483 8.01 10.58 5.38
CA LEU A 483 6.80 9.97 5.93
C LEU A 483 7.13 8.73 6.77
N LEU A 484 8.12 7.95 6.33
CA LEU A 484 8.56 6.74 7.02
C LEU A 484 9.26 7.06 8.34
N THR A 485 10.25 7.97 8.33
CA THR A 485 11.07 8.21 9.53
C THR A 485 10.40 9.20 10.48
N THR A 486 10.08 10.41 10.00
CA THR A 486 9.61 11.51 10.84
C THR A 486 8.20 11.27 11.36
N ILE A 487 7.37 10.57 10.59
CA ILE A 487 6.01 10.31 11.03
C ILE A 487 5.83 8.90 11.57
N LEU A 488 6.01 7.86 10.76
CA LEU A 488 5.69 6.51 11.20
C LEU A 488 6.62 6.01 12.30
N ILE A 489 7.93 6.03 12.06
CA ILE A 489 8.89 5.50 13.04
C ILE A 489 8.89 6.33 14.32
N ASP A 490 8.97 7.66 14.21
CA ASP A 490 9.04 8.53 15.39
C ASP A 490 7.78 8.45 16.24
N THR A 491 6.59 8.49 15.64
CA THR A 491 5.33 8.33 16.39
C THR A 491 5.27 6.98 17.11
N VAL A 492 5.73 5.90 16.48
CA VAL A 492 5.75 4.58 17.12
C VAL A 492 6.79 4.54 18.24
N LEU A 493 7.99 5.09 18.04
CA LEU A 493 9.03 5.14 19.08
C LEU A 493 8.62 6.00 20.28
N ASP A 494 7.86 7.08 20.07
CA ASP A 494 7.40 7.97 21.14
C ASP A 494 6.32 7.33 22.03
N VAL A 495 5.46 6.49 21.45
CA VAL A 495 4.36 5.82 22.16
C VAL A 495 4.77 4.45 22.70
N THR A 496 5.73 3.79 22.06
CA THR A 496 6.16 2.44 22.45
C THR A 496 7.04 2.50 23.69
N PRO A 497 6.66 1.82 24.80
CA PRO A 497 7.50 1.75 25.97
C PRO A 497 8.85 1.10 25.66
N LYS A 498 9.92 1.58 26.31
CA LYS A 498 11.29 1.08 26.09
C LYS A 498 11.47 -0.43 26.29
N TYR A 499 10.56 -1.12 27.00
CA TYR A 499 10.65 -2.56 27.26
C TYR A 499 10.33 -3.47 26.05
N TRP A 500 9.84 -2.91 24.94
CA TRP A 500 9.66 -3.66 23.68
C TRP A 500 10.98 -3.70 22.89
N ASP A 501 12.00 -4.31 23.49
CA ASP A 501 13.40 -4.17 23.06
C ASP A 501 13.61 -4.49 21.57
N THR A 502 12.98 -5.55 21.05
CA THR A 502 13.19 -6.00 19.66
C THR A 502 12.62 -5.02 18.63
N LEU A 503 11.36 -4.58 18.80
CA LEU A 503 10.73 -3.62 17.89
C LEU A 503 11.41 -2.26 17.99
N PHE A 504 11.70 -1.79 19.20
CA PHE A 504 12.37 -0.51 19.42
C PHE A 504 13.77 -0.51 18.79
N GLN A 505 14.55 -1.58 18.97
CA GLN A 505 15.88 -1.73 18.34
C GLN A 505 15.78 -1.77 16.81
N MET A 506 14.85 -2.56 16.26
CA MET A 506 14.63 -2.64 14.81
C MET A 506 14.28 -1.28 14.21
N LEU A 507 13.31 -0.56 14.80
CA LEU A 507 12.89 0.76 14.33
C LEU A 507 13.99 1.82 14.51
N SER A 508 14.75 1.77 15.61
CA SER A 508 15.88 2.67 15.83
C SER A 508 17.01 2.42 14.83
N GLN A 509 17.32 1.15 14.53
CA GLN A 509 18.30 0.78 13.50
C GLN A 509 17.81 1.22 12.11
N LEU A 510 16.53 1.00 11.80
CA LEU A 510 15.92 1.42 10.55
C LEU A 510 16.00 2.95 10.39
N LYS A 511 15.57 3.72 11.39
CA LYS A 511 15.65 5.19 11.39
C LYS A 511 17.05 5.70 11.10
N ARG A 512 18.07 5.07 11.69
CA ARG A 512 19.48 5.45 11.50
C ARG A 512 20.02 5.13 10.09
N LYS A 513 19.52 4.08 9.45
CA LYS A 513 19.97 3.62 8.12
C LYS A 513 19.18 4.23 6.95
N VAL A 514 17.97 4.72 7.21
CA VAL A 514 17.11 5.31 6.18
C VAL A 514 17.60 6.70 5.80
N HIS A 515 17.90 6.89 4.52
CA HIS A 515 18.15 8.17 3.90
C HIS A 515 16.90 8.65 3.15
N PHE A 516 16.40 9.81 3.54
CA PHE A 516 15.28 10.45 2.86
C PHE A 516 15.76 11.25 1.66
N ILE A 517 15.22 10.94 0.48
CA ILE A 517 15.49 11.69 -0.76
C ILE A 517 14.27 12.55 -1.08
N LYS A 518 14.46 13.87 -1.03
CA LYS A 518 13.41 14.86 -1.28
C LYS A 518 13.13 14.97 -2.79
N THR A 519 12.06 14.34 -3.28
CA THR A 519 11.64 14.44 -4.70
C THR A 519 10.11 14.42 -4.86
N ASP A 520 9.57 15.11 -5.87
CA ASP A 520 8.18 14.95 -6.35
C ASP A 520 8.11 14.10 -7.64
N GLU A 521 9.27 13.78 -8.21
CA GLU A 521 9.38 13.10 -9.50
C GLU A 521 10.13 11.78 -9.28
N GLN A 522 9.44 10.82 -8.65
CA GLN A 522 10.01 9.51 -8.30
C GLN A 522 10.54 8.80 -9.55
N LEU A 523 9.82 8.90 -10.67
CA LEU A 523 10.27 8.34 -11.95
C LEU A 523 11.60 8.94 -12.41
N ASN A 524 11.77 10.27 -12.33
CA ASN A 524 13.01 10.93 -12.76
C ASN A 524 14.17 10.54 -11.85
N LEU A 525 13.94 10.50 -10.54
CA LEU A 525 14.95 10.02 -9.59
C LEU A 525 15.39 8.58 -9.92
N GLY A 526 14.44 7.71 -10.27
CA GLY A 526 14.72 6.32 -10.64
C GLY A 526 15.54 6.24 -11.93
N PHE A 527 15.19 7.07 -12.91
CA PHE A 527 15.94 7.18 -14.15
C PHE A 527 17.38 7.66 -13.92
N GLU A 528 17.58 8.64 -13.03
CA GLU A 528 18.93 9.09 -12.64
C GLU A 528 19.71 8.00 -11.89
N MET A 529 19.06 7.31 -10.93
CA MET A 529 19.63 6.17 -10.21
C MET A 529 20.11 5.08 -11.17
N GLY A 530 19.29 4.71 -12.16
CA GLY A 530 19.64 3.68 -13.16
C GLY A 530 20.88 4.04 -13.99
N ASN A 531 21.24 5.32 -14.10
CA ASN A 531 22.44 5.77 -14.80
C ASN A 531 23.74 5.57 -13.99
N GLY A 532 23.65 4.96 -12.80
CA GLY A 532 24.80 4.72 -11.92
C GLY A 532 25.26 5.99 -11.19
N GLY A 533 24.39 6.99 -11.03
CA GLY A 533 24.75 8.22 -10.32
C GLY A 533 23.57 8.92 -9.67
N LEU A 534 23.59 9.01 -8.34
CA LEU A 534 22.73 9.91 -7.57
C LEU A 534 23.42 11.27 -7.42
N LYS A 535 23.57 11.99 -8.54
CA LYS A 535 24.28 13.28 -8.54
C LYS A 535 23.42 14.44 -8.04
N SER A 536 22.10 14.27 -8.03
CA SER A 536 21.14 15.33 -7.79
C SER A 536 20.43 15.12 -6.44
N GLY A 537 20.74 15.94 -5.44
CA GLY A 537 19.87 16.11 -4.25
C GLY A 537 20.37 15.54 -2.92
N MET A 538 21.47 14.78 -2.86
CA MET A 538 22.14 14.51 -1.59
C MET A 538 23.14 15.63 -1.30
N GLU A 539 22.88 16.45 -0.29
CA GLU A 539 23.77 17.55 0.16
C GLU A 539 25.19 17.08 0.48
N ASN A 540 25.35 15.78 0.76
CA ASN A 540 26.63 15.10 0.81
C ASN A 540 26.60 14.01 -0.26
N SER A 541 27.32 14.18 -1.36
CA SER A 541 27.47 13.17 -2.41
C SER A 541 28.17 11.92 -1.86
N THR A 542 27.45 11.10 -1.09
CA THR A 542 27.88 9.74 -0.83
C THR A 542 27.75 9.05 -2.18
N ASN A 543 28.88 8.93 -2.88
CA ASN A 543 28.97 8.01 -4.01
C ASN A 543 28.38 6.69 -3.51
N PHE A 544 27.36 6.19 -4.21
CA PHE A 544 26.87 4.83 -3.97
C PHE A 544 27.99 3.89 -4.42
N GLU A 545 28.98 3.74 -3.55
CA GLU A 545 30.17 2.93 -3.74
C GLU A 545 29.76 1.45 -3.88
N ASN A 546 28.59 1.12 -3.32
CA ASN A 546 27.95 -0.18 -3.46
C ASN A 546 26.79 -0.10 -4.45
N SER A 547 26.82 -1.01 -5.42
CA SER A 547 25.77 -1.26 -6.40
C SER A 547 24.44 -1.74 -5.79
N ILE A 548 24.41 -2.06 -4.49
CA ILE A 548 23.24 -2.61 -3.78
C ILE A 548 22.65 -1.56 -2.83
N PHE A 549 21.37 -1.24 -3.01
CA PHE A 549 20.60 -0.41 -2.08
C PHE A 549 19.15 -0.90 -1.99
N THR A 550 18.49 -0.57 -0.89
CA THR A 550 17.09 -0.92 -0.65
C THR A 550 16.25 0.34 -0.61
N ILE A 551 15.05 0.30 -1.18
CA ILE A 551 14.09 1.40 -1.13
C ILE A 551 12.88 0.93 -0.35
N ILE A 552 12.48 1.72 0.65
CA ILE A 552 11.23 1.56 1.40
C ILE A 552 10.40 2.81 1.18
N SER A 553 9.32 2.71 0.41
CA SER A 553 8.45 3.83 0.06
C SER A 553 7.00 3.38 -0.05
N LEU A 554 6.06 4.31 -0.10
CA LEU A 554 4.68 4.01 -0.49
C LEU A 554 4.68 3.28 -1.83
N GLU A 555 3.83 2.26 -1.97
CA GLU A 555 3.77 1.40 -3.16
C GLU A 555 3.79 2.18 -4.48
N ALA A 556 2.95 3.21 -4.63
CA ALA A 556 2.87 4.02 -5.85
C ALA A 556 4.16 4.83 -6.14
N ASP A 557 4.87 5.27 -5.09
CA ASP A 557 6.14 5.99 -5.21
C ASP A 557 7.26 5.01 -5.58
N LEU A 558 7.24 3.82 -4.97
CA LEU A 558 8.20 2.75 -5.24
C LEU A 558 8.06 2.26 -6.68
N ASP A 559 6.84 1.97 -7.14
CA ASP A 559 6.60 1.48 -8.49
C ASP A 559 7.12 2.44 -9.56
N GLN A 560 6.84 3.75 -9.42
CA GLN A 560 7.38 4.77 -10.33
C GLN A 560 8.90 4.83 -10.30
N LEU A 561 9.50 4.70 -9.12
CA LEU A 561 10.95 4.74 -8.96
C LEU A 561 11.63 3.52 -9.59
N LEU A 562 11.09 2.32 -9.34
CA LEU A 562 11.58 1.08 -9.94
C LEU A 562 11.45 1.11 -11.46
N GLU A 563 10.34 1.61 -11.97
CA GLU A 563 10.15 1.78 -13.41
C GLU A 563 11.20 2.73 -14.00
N GLY A 564 11.47 3.87 -13.36
CA GLY A 564 12.53 4.77 -13.80
C GLY A 564 13.89 4.08 -13.90
N ILE A 565 14.22 3.24 -12.91
CA ILE A 565 15.46 2.46 -12.90
C ILE A 565 15.50 1.46 -14.05
N GLU A 566 14.43 0.68 -14.25
CA GLU A 566 14.34 -0.31 -15.34
C GLU A 566 14.41 0.34 -16.72
N LEU A 567 13.77 1.51 -16.89
CA LEU A 567 13.81 2.27 -18.15
C LEU A 567 15.22 2.70 -18.52
N LYS A 568 16.03 3.10 -17.54
CA LYS A 568 17.40 3.53 -17.79
C LYS A 568 18.37 2.35 -17.87
N ASN A 569 18.18 1.35 -17.03
CA ASN A 569 19.07 0.21 -16.90
C ASN A 569 18.27 -1.09 -16.92
N LYS A 570 18.05 -1.63 -18.13
CA LYS A 570 17.36 -2.91 -18.33
C LYS A 570 18.07 -4.10 -17.66
N LYS A 571 19.35 -3.96 -17.27
CA LYS A 571 20.14 -4.98 -16.56
C LYS A 571 20.07 -4.84 -15.03
N ALA A 572 19.33 -3.86 -14.50
CA ALA A 572 19.14 -3.70 -13.06
C ALA A 572 18.38 -4.92 -12.49
N PHE A 573 18.91 -5.47 -11.41
CA PHE A 573 18.26 -6.56 -10.69
C PHE A 573 17.41 -5.99 -9.56
N ILE A 574 16.11 -6.26 -9.61
CA ILE A 574 15.14 -5.73 -8.64
C ILE A 574 14.49 -6.91 -7.92
N ALA A 575 14.76 -7.03 -6.63
CA ALA A 575 14.12 -7.97 -5.73
C ALA A 575 13.08 -7.21 -4.87
N ARG A 576 11.80 -7.37 -5.20
CA ARG A 576 10.73 -6.90 -4.31
C ARG A 576 10.67 -7.79 -3.07
N SER A 577 10.41 -7.19 -1.91
CA SER A 577 10.20 -7.90 -0.66
C SER A 577 9.04 -8.89 -0.80
N SER A 578 9.26 -10.13 -0.39
CA SER A 578 8.20 -11.14 -0.28
C SER A 578 7.45 -11.04 1.05
N GLU A 579 8.00 -10.31 2.02
CA GLU A 579 7.37 -10.09 3.32
C GLU A 579 6.23 -9.06 3.22
N ASP A 580 5.14 -9.31 3.96
CA ASP A 580 4.05 -8.35 4.12
C ASP A 580 4.55 -7.02 4.69
N SER A 581 3.92 -5.93 4.25
CA SER A 581 4.31 -4.60 4.70
C SER A 581 4.05 -4.42 6.19
N LYS A 582 5.11 -4.17 6.96
CA LYS A 582 5.03 -3.80 8.38
C LYS A 582 4.58 -2.35 8.61
N PHE A 583 4.66 -1.52 7.57
CA PHE A 583 4.40 -0.09 7.66
C PHE A 583 3.23 0.28 6.74
N TYR A 584 2.14 0.69 7.35
CA TYR A 584 0.97 1.15 6.61
C TYR A 584 0.52 2.50 7.14
N MET A 585 -0.19 3.19 6.28
CA MET A 585 -0.77 4.48 6.53
C MET A 585 -2.24 4.43 6.20
N SER A 586 -3.06 4.97 7.09
CA SER A 586 -4.49 5.12 6.84
C SER A 586 -4.76 6.55 6.42
N LEU A 587 -5.18 6.73 5.17
CA LEU A 587 -5.72 7.98 4.67
C LEU A 587 -7.22 8.01 4.87
N LEU A 588 -7.71 9.12 5.39
CA LEU A 588 -9.12 9.36 5.54
C LEU A 588 -9.66 10.11 4.34
N VAL A 589 -10.76 9.60 3.79
CA VAL A 589 -11.69 10.44 3.06
C VAL A 589 -12.65 11.01 4.08
N ARG A 590 -12.53 12.31 4.38
CA ARG A 590 -13.40 13.00 5.32
C ARG A 590 -14.34 13.92 4.58
N GLY A 591 -15.49 14.25 5.16
CA GLY A 591 -16.24 15.42 4.75
C GLY A 591 -16.73 16.16 5.97
N LYS A 592 -17.23 17.38 5.78
CA LYS A 592 -17.95 18.05 6.85
C LYS A 592 -19.19 17.20 7.19
N ARG A 593 -19.45 17.06 8.48
CA ARG A 593 -20.59 16.37 9.05
C ARG A 593 -21.85 17.12 8.64
N SER A 594 -22.72 16.44 7.92
CA SER A 594 -23.98 17.00 7.45
C SER A 594 -25.03 15.89 7.28
N TRP A 595 -26.25 16.29 6.95
CA TRP A 595 -27.32 15.35 6.60
C TRP A 595 -27.00 14.57 5.32
N LEU A 596 -26.07 15.07 4.50
CA LEU A 596 -25.60 14.44 3.27
C LEU A 596 -24.55 13.36 3.53
N SER A 597 -23.88 13.38 4.68
CA SER A 597 -22.86 12.40 5.04
C SER A 597 -23.27 10.93 4.86
N PRO A 598 -24.46 10.45 5.33
CA PRO A 598 -24.87 9.06 5.14
C PRO A 598 -25.13 8.73 3.66
N LEU A 599 -25.61 9.69 2.87
CA LEU A 599 -25.81 9.51 1.42
C LEU A 599 -24.47 9.34 0.71
N VAL A 600 -23.52 10.22 0.99
CA VAL A 600 -22.16 10.18 0.43
C VAL A 600 -21.45 8.89 0.84
N SER A 601 -21.54 8.49 2.11
CA SER A 601 -20.95 7.23 2.60
C SER A 601 -21.47 6.01 1.85
N ILE A 602 -22.79 5.93 1.60
CA ILE A 602 -23.37 4.83 0.81
C ILE A 602 -22.84 4.83 -0.63
N ILE A 603 -22.71 6.00 -1.26
CA ILE A 603 -22.18 6.11 -2.62
C ILE A 603 -20.71 5.66 -2.66
N PHE A 604 -19.89 6.08 -1.69
CA PHE A 604 -18.51 5.60 -1.55
C PHE A 604 -18.45 4.08 -1.40
N GLY A 605 -19.28 3.51 -0.51
CA GLY A 605 -19.35 2.06 -0.33
C GLY A 605 -19.71 1.33 -1.64
N LYS A 606 -20.63 1.88 -2.44
CA LYS A 606 -20.96 1.32 -3.77
C LYS A 606 -19.81 1.47 -4.79
N LEU A 607 -19.10 2.60 -4.77
CA LEU A 607 -17.95 2.84 -5.65
C LEU A 607 -16.79 1.90 -5.33
N GLU A 608 -16.57 1.58 -4.05
CA GLU A 608 -15.60 0.58 -3.63
C GLU A 608 -16.04 -0.84 -3.99
N GLN A 609 -17.28 -1.21 -3.64
CA GLN A 609 -17.82 -2.54 -3.95
C GLN A 609 -17.84 -2.85 -5.45
N SER A 610 -18.02 -1.83 -6.30
CA SER A 610 -17.96 -1.99 -7.75
C SER A 610 -16.53 -2.04 -8.31
N GLY A 611 -15.50 -1.77 -7.51
CA GLY A 611 -14.11 -1.67 -7.96
C GLY A 611 -13.79 -0.42 -8.79
N LEU A 612 -14.78 0.46 -9.05
CA LEU A 612 -14.56 1.71 -9.80
C LEU A 612 -13.57 2.63 -9.10
N PHE A 613 -13.66 2.72 -7.76
CA PHE A 613 -12.77 3.56 -6.98
C PHE A 613 -11.30 3.13 -7.10
N GLU A 614 -11.01 1.83 -7.06
CA GLU A 614 -9.65 1.32 -7.23
C GLU A 614 -9.17 1.50 -8.68
N ARG A 615 -10.03 1.20 -9.66
CA ARG A 615 -9.71 1.38 -11.07
C ARG A 615 -9.35 2.84 -11.42
N TRP A 616 -10.09 3.81 -10.89
CA TRP A 616 -9.73 5.22 -11.10
C TRP A 616 -8.41 5.61 -10.43
N ARG A 617 -8.07 4.97 -9.31
CA ARG A 617 -6.76 5.17 -8.68
C ARG A 617 -5.64 4.67 -9.57
N GLU A 618 -5.78 3.47 -10.14
CA GLU A 618 -4.82 2.91 -11.09
C GLU A 618 -4.67 3.81 -12.31
N PHE A 619 -5.78 4.31 -12.84
CA PHE A 619 -5.78 5.24 -13.98
C PHE A 619 -5.15 6.59 -13.67
N ASP A 620 -5.38 7.16 -12.48
CA ASP A 620 -4.72 8.39 -12.04
C ASP A 620 -3.20 8.18 -11.90
N ARG A 621 -2.78 7.05 -11.30
CA ARG A 621 -1.36 6.66 -11.22
C ARG A 621 -0.74 6.51 -12.61
N LEU A 622 -1.42 5.81 -13.52
CA LEU A 622 -0.96 5.61 -14.88
C LEU A 622 -0.85 6.95 -15.63
N ASN A 623 -1.85 7.83 -15.50
CA ASN A 623 -1.84 9.14 -16.15
C ASN A 623 -0.65 10.01 -15.67
N LYS A 624 -0.40 10.03 -14.35
CA LYS A 624 0.78 10.71 -13.76
C LYS A 624 2.10 10.12 -14.27
N LEU A 625 2.22 8.79 -14.26
CA LEU A 625 3.37 8.07 -14.79
C LEU A 625 3.61 8.43 -16.26
N MET A 626 2.60 8.34 -17.13
CA MET A 626 2.71 8.67 -18.56
C MET A 626 3.10 10.13 -18.79
N GLY A 627 2.57 11.05 -17.98
CA GLY A 627 2.96 12.45 -17.99
C GLY A 627 4.44 12.65 -17.66
N ASN A 628 4.96 11.90 -16.68
CA ASN A 628 6.37 11.95 -16.28
C ASN A 628 7.28 11.27 -17.33
N VAL A 629 6.91 10.08 -17.82
CA VAL A 629 7.66 9.37 -18.88
C VAL A 629 7.79 10.26 -20.12
N ARG A 630 6.72 10.94 -20.52
CA ARG A 630 6.73 11.86 -21.68
C ARG A 630 7.72 13.03 -21.52
N ARG A 631 8.02 13.46 -20.29
CA ARG A 631 9.02 14.52 -20.04
C ARG A 631 10.45 13.99 -20.13
N ILE A 632 10.68 12.77 -19.65
CA ILE A 632 12.03 12.18 -19.53
C ILE A 632 12.45 11.51 -20.84
N VAL A 633 11.56 10.69 -21.41
CA VAL A 633 11.82 9.90 -22.62
C VAL A 633 11.47 10.73 -23.84
N LYS A 634 12.50 11.26 -24.50
CA LYS A 634 12.35 12.02 -25.76
C LYS A 634 12.08 11.12 -26.96
N ASP A 635 12.47 9.85 -26.88
CA ASP A 635 12.27 8.87 -27.93
C ASP A 635 10.81 8.39 -27.99
N LYS A 636 10.19 8.56 -29.16
CA LYS A 636 8.76 8.26 -29.36
C LYS A 636 8.47 6.76 -29.31
N ASP A 637 9.41 5.95 -29.78
CA ASP A 637 9.22 4.49 -29.85
C ASP A 637 9.35 3.86 -28.46
N THR A 638 10.36 4.27 -27.69
CA THR A 638 10.49 3.88 -26.28
C THR A 638 9.26 4.31 -25.47
N TRP A 639 8.75 5.53 -25.65
CA TRP A 639 7.51 5.97 -24.98
C TRP A 639 6.32 5.07 -25.34
N ARG A 640 6.16 4.73 -26.63
CA ARG A 640 5.07 3.87 -27.10
C ARG A 640 5.17 2.45 -26.53
N GLU A 641 6.36 1.88 -26.47
CA GLU A 641 6.63 0.56 -25.87
C GLU A 641 6.17 0.54 -24.40
N ILE A 642 6.56 1.53 -23.61
CA ILE A 642 6.20 1.66 -22.20
C ILE A 642 4.68 1.76 -22.03
N VAL A 643 4.05 2.64 -22.81
CA VAL A 643 2.58 2.84 -22.79
C VAL A 643 1.86 1.52 -23.09
N VAL A 644 2.26 0.82 -24.14
CA VAL A 644 1.65 -0.45 -24.55
C VAL A 644 1.86 -1.52 -23.48
N LYS A 645 3.08 -1.65 -22.95
CA LYS A 645 3.41 -2.63 -21.91
C LYS A 645 2.55 -2.45 -20.65
N LYS A 646 2.37 -1.19 -20.21
CA LYS A 646 1.55 -0.87 -19.03
C LYS A 646 0.05 -1.06 -19.26
N LEU A 647 -0.47 -0.60 -20.40
CA LEU A 647 -1.89 -0.73 -20.72
C LEU A 647 -2.33 -2.17 -20.97
N ALA A 648 -1.48 -2.97 -21.61
CA ALA A 648 -1.78 -4.36 -21.91
C ALA A 648 -1.68 -5.27 -20.68
N GLY A 649 -1.29 -4.73 -19.51
CA GLY A 649 -1.02 -5.52 -18.31
C GLY A 649 0.13 -6.52 -18.51
N TRP A 650 1.05 -6.22 -19.44
CA TRP A 650 2.20 -7.09 -19.76
C TRP A 650 3.36 -6.93 -18.77
N GLU A 651 3.16 -6.20 -17.68
CA GLU A 651 4.17 -5.96 -16.65
C GLU A 651 4.77 -7.25 -16.09
N ASN A 652 3.96 -8.32 -15.99
CA ASN A 652 4.42 -9.63 -15.51
C ASN A 652 5.12 -10.47 -16.59
N ARG A 653 5.05 -10.08 -17.86
CA ARG A 653 5.78 -10.75 -18.94
C ARG A 653 7.09 -10.00 -19.12
N ARG A 654 8.10 -10.39 -18.36
CA ARG A 654 9.48 -10.03 -18.72
C ARG A 654 9.68 -10.51 -20.15
N GLU A 655 10.01 -9.60 -21.05
CA GLU A 655 10.47 -10.00 -22.38
C GLU A 655 11.60 -10.99 -22.16
N VAL A 656 11.49 -12.16 -22.77
CA VAL A 656 12.57 -13.12 -22.79
C VAL A 656 13.65 -12.49 -23.66
N ASN A 657 14.49 -11.68 -23.02
CA ASN A 657 15.73 -11.25 -23.63
C ASN A 657 16.58 -12.51 -23.74
N TRP A 658 16.70 -13.00 -24.96
CA TRP A 658 17.62 -14.08 -25.27
C TRP A 658 19.04 -13.52 -25.12
N GLU A 659 19.61 -13.70 -23.93
CA GLU A 659 20.96 -13.24 -23.60
C GLU A 659 22.02 -13.93 -24.48
N GLU A 660 21.69 -15.06 -25.12
CA GLU A 660 22.57 -15.81 -26.02
C GLU A 660 23.17 -14.98 -27.17
N ALA A 661 22.54 -13.85 -27.54
CA ALA A 661 23.02 -12.97 -28.60
C ALA A 661 23.94 -11.82 -28.12
N ASP A 662 24.08 -11.60 -26.81
CA ASP A 662 24.93 -10.52 -26.29
C ASP A 662 26.42 -10.90 -26.47
N PRO A 663 27.21 -10.12 -27.22
CA PRO A 663 28.62 -10.43 -27.41
C PRO A 663 29.38 -10.29 -26.08
N VAL A 664 30.22 -11.27 -25.76
CA VAL A 664 31.10 -11.22 -24.59
C VAL A 664 32.04 -10.02 -24.74
N SER A 665 31.93 -9.06 -23.82
CA SER A 665 32.77 -7.86 -23.86
C SER A 665 34.24 -8.20 -23.60
N LEU A 666 35.17 -7.54 -24.29
CA LEU A 666 36.62 -7.66 -24.00
C LEU A 666 36.95 -7.31 -22.54
N GLY A 667 36.14 -6.46 -21.90
CA GLY A 667 36.28 -6.13 -20.49
C GLY A 667 36.11 -7.33 -19.57
N ALA A 668 35.23 -8.27 -19.91
CA ALA A 668 35.06 -9.52 -19.16
C ALA A 668 36.30 -10.44 -19.26
N LEU A 669 37.06 -10.34 -20.35
CA LEU A 669 38.28 -11.13 -20.58
C LEU A 669 39.56 -10.46 -20.08
N ARG A 670 39.48 -9.21 -19.58
CA ARG A 670 40.65 -8.42 -19.15
C ARG A 670 41.51 -9.18 -18.15
N ASP A 671 40.87 -9.82 -17.18
CA ASP A 671 41.51 -10.55 -16.10
C ASP A 671 42.22 -11.81 -16.61
N VAL A 672 41.63 -12.55 -17.55
CA VAL A 672 42.28 -13.69 -18.20
C VAL A 672 43.45 -13.25 -19.06
N ILE A 673 43.30 -12.16 -19.83
CA ILE A 673 44.39 -11.60 -20.63
C ILE A 673 45.55 -11.19 -19.72
N SER A 674 45.25 -10.59 -18.56
CA SER A 674 46.24 -10.26 -17.54
C SER A 674 46.94 -11.50 -16.98
N LEU A 675 46.19 -12.55 -16.65
CA LEU A 675 46.74 -13.83 -16.17
C LEU A 675 47.66 -14.48 -17.22
N CYS A 676 47.21 -14.57 -18.47
CA CYS A 676 48.01 -15.09 -19.58
C CYS A 676 49.29 -14.26 -19.76
N GLY A 677 49.21 -12.93 -19.67
CA GLY A 677 50.38 -12.05 -19.71
C GLY A 677 51.37 -12.34 -18.58
N MET A 678 50.89 -12.53 -17.35
CA MET A 678 51.72 -12.89 -16.19
C MET A 678 52.40 -14.26 -16.36
N LEU A 679 51.68 -15.26 -16.89
CA LEU A 679 52.23 -16.60 -17.15
C LEU A 679 53.30 -16.58 -18.24
N VAL A 680 53.05 -15.88 -19.35
CA VAL A 680 54.04 -15.70 -20.42
C VAL A 680 55.29 -14.99 -19.90
N LEU A 681 55.11 -13.94 -19.09
CA LEU A 681 56.23 -13.24 -18.47
C LEU A 681 57.02 -14.15 -17.51
N GLY A 682 56.31 -14.93 -16.68
CA GLY A 682 56.94 -15.88 -15.75
C GLY A 682 57.73 -16.98 -16.47
N THR A 683 57.16 -17.57 -17.52
CA THR A 683 57.86 -18.59 -18.33
C THR A 683 59.08 -18.03 -19.04
N LEU A 684 59.01 -16.79 -19.56
CA LEU A 684 60.16 -16.10 -20.13
C LEU A 684 61.27 -15.91 -19.09
N ILE A 685 60.92 -15.51 -17.87
CA ILE A 685 61.90 -15.34 -16.78
C ILE A 685 62.55 -16.68 -16.43
N LEU A 686 61.78 -17.76 -16.30
CA LEU A 686 62.31 -19.10 -16.02
C LEU A 686 63.24 -19.60 -17.13
N PHE A 687 62.85 -19.40 -18.38
CA PHE A 687 63.68 -19.74 -19.54
C PHE A 687 65.00 -18.96 -19.54
N LEU A 688 64.97 -17.66 -19.24
CA LEU A 688 66.16 -16.84 -19.10
C LEU A 688 67.08 -17.32 -17.96
N ILE A 689 66.49 -17.74 -16.82
CA ILE A 689 67.23 -18.33 -15.70
C ILE A 689 67.88 -19.65 -16.12
N GLU A 690 67.17 -20.52 -16.82
CA GLU A 690 67.67 -21.80 -17.32
C GLU A 690 68.84 -21.61 -18.28
N ILE A 691 68.72 -20.69 -19.25
CA ILE A 691 69.83 -20.32 -20.15
C ILE A 691 71.04 -19.83 -19.35
N CYS A 692 70.82 -18.99 -18.35
CA CYS A 692 71.89 -18.45 -17.52
C CYS A 692 72.59 -19.55 -16.70
N ASN A 693 71.86 -20.54 -16.19
CA ASN A 693 72.39 -21.64 -15.41
C ASN A 693 73.07 -22.71 -16.29
N SER A 694 72.47 -23.04 -17.44
CA SER A 694 73.01 -23.99 -18.41
C SER A 694 74.28 -23.46 -19.10
N SER A 695 74.45 -22.14 -19.19
CA SER A 695 75.65 -21.51 -19.76
C SER A 695 76.83 -21.39 -18.78
N THR A 696 76.98 -22.33 -17.87
CA THR A 696 78.26 -22.53 -17.17
C THR A 696 79.40 -22.92 -18.13
N ASN A 697 79.10 -23.26 -19.39
CA ASN A 697 80.06 -23.40 -20.49
C ASN A 697 80.18 -22.11 -21.35
N LYS A 698 81.08 -21.21 -20.92
CA LYS A 698 81.84 -20.13 -21.62
C LYS A 698 81.20 -19.19 -22.68
N LEU A 699 79.96 -19.33 -23.14
CA LEU A 699 79.48 -18.60 -24.34
C LEU A 699 78.19 -17.78 -24.21
N VAL A 700 77.66 -17.52 -23.02
CA VAL A 700 76.61 -16.49 -22.87
C VAL A 700 77.23 -15.09 -22.72
N PRO A 701 76.80 -14.09 -23.52
CA PRO A 701 77.29 -12.72 -23.42
C PRO A 701 77.05 -12.16 -22.01
N LYS A 702 78.08 -11.53 -21.42
CA LYS A 702 78.00 -10.80 -20.13
C LYS A 702 76.78 -9.86 -20.02
N PHE A 703 76.26 -9.41 -21.16
CA PHE A 703 75.07 -8.56 -21.30
C PHE A 703 73.78 -9.20 -20.76
N ILE A 704 73.50 -10.48 -21.09
CA ILE A 704 72.27 -11.17 -20.65
C ILE A 704 72.29 -11.36 -19.13
N ARG A 705 73.43 -11.75 -18.57
CA ARG A 705 73.61 -11.91 -17.13
C ARG A 705 73.37 -10.59 -16.38
N LYS A 706 73.77 -9.46 -16.96
CA LYS A 706 73.54 -8.11 -16.42
C LYS A 706 72.06 -7.69 -16.48
N ILE A 707 71.35 -8.01 -17.56
CA ILE A 707 69.90 -7.74 -17.69
C ILE A 707 69.11 -8.56 -16.66
N VAL A 708 69.38 -9.87 -16.54
CA VAL A 708 68.69 -10.75 -15.60
C VAL A 708 68.93 -10.32 -14.15
N THR A 709 70.17 -9.94 -13.80
CA THR A 709 70.47 -9.43 -12.44
C THR A 709 69.83 -8.07 -12.15
N SER A 710 69.72 -7.17 -13.14
CA SER A 710 68.97 -5.91 -12.96
C SER A 710 67.46 -6.14 -12.81
N LEU A 711 66.88 -7.08 -13.58
CA LEU A 711 65.46 -7.43 -13.46
C LEU A 711 65.13 -8.06 -12.11
N LEU A 712 65.96 -9.00 -11.62
CA LEU A 712 65.81 -9.58 -10.29
C LEU A 712 65.90 -8.53 -9.18
N LYS A 713 66.77 -7.52 -9.33
CA LYS A 713 66.87 -6.38 -8.40
C LYS A 713 65.68 -5.42 -8.45
N TYR A 714 64.94 -5.39 -9.55
CA TYR A 714 63.75 -4.55 -9.68
C TYR A 714 62.50 -5.25 -9.15
N LEU A 715 62.49 -6.60 -9.15
CA LEU A 715 61.41 -7.43 -8.63
C LEU A 715 61.51 -7.73 -7.12
N GLN A 716 62.72 -7.67 -6.55
CA GLN A 716 62.95 -7.62 -5.09
C GLN A 716 62.76 -6.20 -4.57
#